data_AF-A0A8S9WBU9-F1
#
_entry.id   AF-A0A8S9WBU9-F1
#
_cell.length_a   1.000
_cell.length_b   1.000
_cell.length_c   1.000
_cell.angle_alpha   90.00
_cell.angle_beta   90.00
_cell.angle_gamma   90.00
#
_symmetry.space_group_name_H-M   'P 1'
#
loop_
_entity.id
_entity.type
_entity.pdbx_description
1 polymer ?
#
loop_
_entity_poly.entity_id
_entity_poly.type
_entity_poly.pdbx_seq_one_letter_code
_entity_poly.pdbx_strand_id
1 'polypeptide(L)'
;MDRIKRTNAMVAIIGIVLFSVIMSFTGIASAEQMTPEELFENLSGGWAFNGTMTVGEEITATNGTRTVIRTEPTSVEFVVITQKDEEEEVEIGEAWWDAAKAKLAIKEGEAEPTYRNLTANGYGGTYELEGGIPELNITETVFCEETETFVDANTTVKTWIASNATGVVLAKWVGTFTRTEVWHVVENIAIQDAIVNAADGDTVIVHNGTYEEQLYIAKSLDLQAAEGDSPEIRAPEPETLDSYVFDFISMQPVLVTPVIMVNGSADDVSLNITGFVVNGSSATLATSEYGINGIVYLNADGMVKGNEIKNIWGLQVEDIEPLRLNGHSVLVVSYSSNNVTLRGNNIHNFTGVNSQGIMILGLGVTALIYENTVTGARSPESSDQNGIAVAMGATAKVMDNTVTDIVYFDEQYYPCSIVFNDAGGTVSGNTITGAGIWTNAGWFTTSPLTVSIHDNIVDVSELSGLSEVTPSGIAVSTHGWAYAGGEEPSITATIEGNQLTGVSGSGIVIGDDVPEHKPIGTVTATITRNNVTDYVCGIKILNTSNSTVYLNDFVNNTQNVLVNDSTNVYSSPEKLYYTYEGRDYTNYVGNYWSDYEGADADADGLGDMPREITGDNPDNYPLMGLSKNYEQIGILVMAHGSPSDSWCAPVRAAVQNVSSPYPVELGFLEFVPNETINVAVDKLDAAGVTKIIAVPLFISSSSGHITELEYVLGLREDLSEMSMMSTTQQEPVTNVISTMRTSVEGVELERSVISREGRFFVSYTPISEGISITQHGGGAEEEEELVPADTTAEIVLTNAIDDHWAIADILVDRTVALSNDPANETVVFFAHGTDDETDFAGWVNSSDSLAEQVKLKLKYGLGVDIEDVRYSFVFPNETQHSDLLVQAVVENVSATSYPIVIPLMVSEGYFTNIKIPKLLENLSYAYPEKGERALTPHLDVAEWIELTAAKELSYPSVLIYDGEELLAITIEDAGRHHGEGVIEICPCVACAFRSTLRAFSDEELWDAIPQRGDVKIITAHPSDGHQMTFEYILGSSEDLVIKEGVDTANITADNYDYTFIRKSTSDSVELKVNETLFQERFFELRTKKKLGTATPEETKTFKMLKGELKEKFMYLPMTRIFDEVSGTSFGTGEGTYPSIYGVHEGTITPSHEVVANKMFTYHCNGTGGHSKYIRIYNDSDTLVEAHWDGYTDGYQNISFDSNITLEAGKTYNYTIHTGSYPQIHHTDRLETNDGVIECTEFVDANGISYDDWIPAIKLLS
;
A
#
# COMPACT_ATOMS: atom_id res chain seq x y z
N MET A 1 31.08 -38.76 21.35
CA MET A 1 31.28 -39.62 22.53
C MET A 1 31.62 -38.75 23.72
N ASP A 2 30.67 -38.72 24.67
CA ASP A 2 30.72 -38.30 26.08
C ASP A 2 31.23 -36.89 26.44
N ARG A 3 30.29 -35.95 26.66
CA ARG A 3 29.46 -35.72 27.86
C ARG A 3 30.18 -34.92 28.96
N ILE A 4 29.74 -33.66 29.08
CA ILE A 4 29.23 -32.98 30.29
C ILE A 4 30.11 -33.04 31.54
N LYS A 5 30.59 -31.85 31.99
CA LYS A 5 30.36 -31.30 33.34
C LYS A 5 31.18 -30.04 33.62
N ARG A 6 30.48 -28.93 33.85
CA ARG A 6 30.87 -27.67 34.50
C ARG A 6 29.55 -26.90 34.70
N THR A 7 29.16 -26.29 35.83
CA THR A 7 29.89 -25.78 36.99
C THR A 7 28.89 -25.41 38.11
N ASN A 8 29.28 -25.66 39.38
CA ASN A 8 29.01 -24.95 40.68
C ASN A 8 27.62 -24.36 40.99
N ALA A 9 26.93 -24.75 42.09
CA ALA A 9 27.11 -24.30 43.49
C ALA A 9 26.95 -22.76 43.65
N MET A 10 26.04 -22.17 44.44
CA MET A 10 25.56 -22.52 45.78
C MET A 10 24.49 -21.48 46.22
N VAL A 11 23.26 -21.89 46.60
CA VAL A 11 22.31 -21.32 47.60
C VAL A 11 21.16 -22.35 47.63
N ALA A 12 21.05 -23.31 48.56
CA ALA A 12 20.89 -23.25 50.01
C ALA A 12 19.57 -22.58 50.47
N ILE A 13 18.65 -23.44 50.96
CA ILE A 13 17.59 -23.15 51.95
C ILE A 13 16.31 -22.52 51.38
N ILE A 14 15.28 -23.35 51.17
CA ILE A 14 13.86 -23.22 51.58
C ILE A 14 13.11 -24.36 50.89
N GLY A 15 12.48 -25.25 51.66
CA GLY A 15 11.67 -26.36 51.12
C GLY A 15 11.52 -27.53 52.09
N ILE A 16 12.51 -27.75 52.98
CA ILE A 16 12.49 -28.82 54.00
C ILE A 16 12.25 -28.25 55.42
N VAL A 17 11.68 -27.04 55.55
CA VAL A 17 11.42 -26.40 56.86
C VAL A 17 9.95 -26.07 57.14
N LEU A 18 9.02 -26.25 56.19
CA LEU A 18 7.61 -25.91 56.44
C LEU A 18 6.70 -27.03 56.98
N PHE A 19 7.25 -28.19 57.36
CA PHE A 19 6.47 -29.27 58.00
C PHE A 19 6.86 -29.58 59.45
N SER A 20 7.70 -28.74 60.08
CA SER A 20 8.21 -29.00 61.45
C SER A 20 8.02 -27.84 62.44
N VAL A 21 7.34 -26.75 62.07
CA VAL A 21 7.04 -25.63 62.99
C VAL A 21 5.58 -25.18 62.86
N ILE A 22 4.63 -26.10 63.05
CA ILE A 22 3.29 -25.79 63.59
C ILE A 22 2.90 -26.90 64.58
N MET A 23 3.70 -27.06 65.63
CA MET A 23 3.26 -27.69 66.89
C MET A 23 4.10 -27.08 68.00
N SER A 24 3.76 -25.85 68.43
CA SER A 24 4.10 -25.30 69.75
C SER A 24 3.62 -23.84 69.87
N PHE A 25 2.32 -23.60 69.81
CA PHE A 25 1.70 -22.55 70.64
C PHE A 25 0.37 -23.07 71.16
N THR A 26 0.32 -23.22 72.48
CA THR A 26 -0.85 -23.63 73.24
C THR A 26 -1.95 -22.58 73.12
N GLY A 27 -2.93 -22.92 72.29
CA GLY A 27 -4.22 -22.26 72.15
C GLY A 27 -5.03 -23.12 71.20
N ILE A 28 -5.61 -24.22 71.70
CA ILE A 28 -6.57 -25.03 70.95
C ILE A 28 -7.78 -24.12 70.69
N ALA A 29 -7.76 -23.41 69.57
CA ALA A 29 -8.92 -23.44 68.69
C ALA A 29 -8.63 -24.62 67.77
N SER A 30 -9.47 -25.66 67.80
CA SER A 30 -9.53 -26.58 66.67
C SER A 30 -9.71 -25.70 65.44
N ALA A 31 -8.77 -25.72 64.49
CA ALA A 31 -9.08 -25.24 63.15
C ALA A 31 -10.31 -26.08 62.75
N GLU A 32 -11.47 -25.43 62.67
CA GLU A 32 -12.69 -26.13 62.28
C GLU A 32 -12.42 -26.77 60.92
N GLN A 33 -12.84 -28.03 60.80
CA GLN A 33 -12.75 -28.75 59.54
C GLN A 33 -13.46 -27.91 58.49
N MET A 34 -12.85 -27.75 57.32
CA MET A 34 -13.46 -27.00 56.21
C MET A 34 -14.86 -27.54 55.94
N THR A 35 -15.81 -26.66 55.68
CA THR A 35 -17.16 -27.08 55.29
C THR A 35 -17.14 -27.64 53.86
N PRO A 36 -18.07 -28.54 53.49
CA PRO A 36 -18.18 -29.00 52.12
C PRO A 36 -18.31 -27.85 51.12
N GLU A 37 -19.13 -26.83 51.44
CA GLU A 37 -19.34 -25.67 50.59
C GLU A 37 -18.04 -24.88 50.35
N GLU A 38 -17.26 -24.60 51.40
CA GLU A 38 -15.96 -23.93 51.30
C GLU A 38 -14.95 -24.74 50.48
N LEU A 39 -15.00 -26.09 50.53
CA LEU A 39 -14.13 -26.93 49.71
C LEU A 39 -14.41 -26.71 48.23
N PHE A 40 -15.66 -26.90 47.82
CA PHE A 40 -16.02 -26.82 46.40
C PHE A 40 -15.89 -25.40 45.87
N GLU A 41 -16.21 -24.38 46.65
CA GLU A 41 -15.94 -22.98 46.29
C GLU A 41 -14.46 -22.73 46.00
N ASN A 42 -13.56 -23.20 46.86
CA ASN A 42 -12.11 -23.01 46.66
C ASN A 42 -11.54 -23.86 45.52
N LEU A 43 -12.08 -25.05 45.27
CA LEU A 43 -11.64 -25.92 44.17
C LEU A 43 -12.12 -25.44 42.80
N SER A 44 -13.27 -24.76 42.72
CA SER A 44 -13.92 -24.41 41.46
C SER A 44 -13.09 -23.44 40.62
N GLY A 45 -12.62 -23.89 39.48
CA GLY A 45 -12.11 -23.10 38.36
C GLY A 45 -10.94 -23.71 37.61
N GLY A 46 -10.27 -22.90 36.79
CA GLY A 46 -9.12 -23.32 36.00
C GLY A 46 -7.86 -23.52 36.84
N TRP A 47 -7.18 -24.65 36.65
CA TRP A 47 -5.89 -24.98 37.28
C TRP A 47 -4.89 -25.50 36.25
N ALA A 48 -3.71 -24.91 36.16
CA ALA A 48 -2.57 -25.56 35.52
C ALA A 48 -1.84 -26.42 36.57
N PHE A 49 -1.39 -27.61 36.21
CA PHE A 49 -0.65 -28.46 37.12
C PHE A 49 0.69 -28.91 36.56
N ASN A 50 1.65 -29.04 37.48
CA ASN A 50 2.95 -29.63 37.24
C ASN A 50 3.25 -30.62 38.36
N GLY A 51 3.53 -31.86 37.98
CA GLY A 51 3.75 -32.97 38.88
C GLY A 51 4.82 -33.94 38.42
N THR A 52 5.13 -34.87 39.29
CA THR A 52 6.09 -35.95 39.03
C THR A 52 5.50 -37.27 39.48
N MET A 53 5.39 -38.21 38.54
CA MET A 53 5.07 -39.61 38.81
C MET A 53 6.37 -40.37 39.05
N THR A 54 6.47 -41.09 40.15
CA THR A 54 7.60 -41.99 40.47
C THR A 54 7.09 -43.42 40.55
N VAL A 55 7.63 -44.32 39.73
CA VAL A 55 7.32 -45.76 39.77
C VAL A 55 8.62 -46.54 39.91
N GLY A 56 8.84 -47.20 41.05
CA GLY A 56 10.14 -47.81 41.35
C GLY A 56 11.29 -46.78 41.41
N GLU A 57 12.24 -46.86 40.48
CA GLU A 57 13.35 -45.90 40.32
C GLU A 57 13.12 -44.87 39.18
N GLU A 58 12.04 -45.02 38.41
CA GLU A 58 11.71 -44.16 37.27
C GLU A 58 10.91 -42.94 37.72
N ILE A 59 11.26 -41.76 37.19
CA ILE A 59 10.59 -40.48 37.48
C ILE A 59 10.18 -39.86 36.15
N THR A 60 8.89 -39.60 35.99
CA THR A 60 8.29 -38.99 34.80
C THR A 60 7.62 -37.69 35.20
N ALA A 61 7.91 -36.61 34.47
CA ALA A 61 7.19 -35.35 34.64
C ALA A 61 5.78 -35.50 34.04
N THR A 62 4.79 -34.92 34.70
CA THR A 62 3.40 -34.87 34.25
C THR A 62 2.94 -33.43 34.38
N ASN A 63 2.44 -32.82 33.32
CA ASN A 63 1.85 -31.50 33.38
C ASN A 63 0.53 -31.50 32.61
N GLY A 64 -0.26 -30.45 32.79
CA GLY A 64 -1.57 -30.37 32.19
C GLY A 64 -2.45 -29.31 32.82
N THR A 65 -3.73 -29.37 32.50
CA THR A 65 -4.76 -28.48 33.06
C THR A 65 -5.84 -29.28 33.75
N ARG A 66 -6.50 -28.65 34.72
CA ARG A 66 -7.69 -29.17 35.38
C ARG A 66 -8.72 -28.06 35.47
N THR A 67 -9.89 -28.28 34.91
CA THR A 67 -11.03 -27.38 35.02
C THR A 67 -12.02 -28.00 36.00
N VAL A 68 -12.41 -27.25 37.03
CA VAL A 68 -13.38 -27.70 38.03
C VAL A 68 -14.60 -26.79 37.95
N ILE A 69 -15.74 -27.36 37.55
CA ILE A 69 -16.99 -26.65 37.30
C ILE A 69 -17.95 -26.97 38.42
N ARG A 70 -18.45 -25.94 39.09
CA ARG A 70 -19.42 -26.13 40.18
C ARG A 70 -20.81 -26.38 39.62
N THR A 71 -21.39 -27.53 39.93
CA THR A 71 -22.74 -27.93 39.51
C THR A 71 -23.79 -27.63 40.58
N GLU A 72 -23.45 -27.77 41.86
CA GLU A 72 -24.29 -27.41 43.02
C GLU A 72 -23.41 -26.85 44.15
N PRO A 73 -23.98 -26.27 45.23
CA PRO A 73 -23.17 -25.76 46.34
C PRO A 73 -22.17 -26.76 46.94
N THR A 74 -22.44 -28.06 46.81
CA THR A 74 -21.61 -29.16 47.34
C THR A 74 -21.30 -30.26 46.31
N SER A 75 -21.29 -29.93 45.02
CA SER A 75 -20.78 -30.81 43.96
C SER A 75 -20.12 -30.05 42.82
N VAL A 76 -19.19 -30.73 42.15
CA VAL A 76 -18.46 -30.24 40.97
C VAL A 76 -18.34 -31.35 39.95
N GLU A 77 -18.24 -30.97 38.69
CA GLU A 77 -17.65 -31.76 37.62
C GLU A 77 -16.22 -31.26 37.38
N PHE A 78 -15.35 -32.12 36.87
CA PHE A 78 -14.00 -31.71 36.52
C PHE A 78 -13.49 -32.40 35.27
N VAL A 79 -12.65 -31.68 34.54
CA VAL A 79 -11.85 -32.16 33.42
C VAL A 79 -10.39 -32.08 33.84
N VAL A 80 -9.61 -33.11 33.56
CA VAL A 80 -8.16 -33.09 33.63
C VAL A 80 -7.62 -33.40 32.25
N ILE A 81 -6.80 -32.52 31.70
CA ILE A 81 -6.09 -32.73 30.44
C ILE A 81 -4.62 -32.88 30.78
N THR A 82 -4.05 -34.06 30.54
CA THR A 82 -2.63 -34.34 30.80
C THR A 82 -1.86 -34.40 29.49
N GLN A 83 -0.74 -33.69 29.40
CA GLN A 83 0.12 -33.76 28.22
C GLN A 83 1.12 -34.92 28.38
N LYS A 84 1.15 -35.83 27.40
CA LYS A 84 2.04 -37.00 27.41
C LYS A 84 2.49 -37.36 25.99
N ASP A 85 3.80 -37.28 25.74
CA ASP A 85 4.44 -37.73 24.49
C ASP A 85 3.75 -37.21 23.20
N GLU A 86 3.41 -35.92 23.14
CA GLU A 86 2.73 -35.22 22.02
C GLU A 86 1.22 -35.57 21.85
N GLU A 87 0.62 -36.35 22.76
CA GLU A 87 -0.82 -36.61 22.82
C GLU A 87 -1.45 -36.03 24.11
N GLU A 88 -2.70 -35.56 24.01
CA GLU A 88 -3.50 -35.13 25.16
C GLU A 88 -4.36 -36.28 25.70
N GLU A 89 -4.25 -36.56 26.99
CA GLU A 89 -5.11 -37.51 27.69
C GLU A 89 -6.16 -36.75 28.50
N VAL A 90 -7.43 -36.91 28.14
CA VAL A 90 -8.58 -36.24 28.78
C VAL A 90 -9.26 -37.20 29.76
N GLU A 91 -9.39 -36.77 31.00
CA GLU A 91 -10.11 -37.46 32.06
C GLU A 91 -11.25 -36.58 32.59
N ILE A 92 -12.46 -37.14 32.68
CA ILE A 92 -13.64 -36.45 33.21
C ILE A 92 -14.10 -37.14 34.51
N GLY A 93 -14.61 -36.35 35.45
CA GLY A 93 -15.12 -36.89 36.70
C GLY A 93 -16.07 -35.95 37.44
N GLU A 94 -16.68 -36.50 38.48
CA GLU A 94 -17.61 -35.79 39.36
C GLU A 94 -17.16 -35.94 40.82
N ALA A 95 -17.32 -34.88 41.61
CA ALA A 95 -17.10 -34.91 43.04
C ALA A 95 -18.25 -34.26 43.79
N TRP A 96 -18.75 -34.91 44.85
CA TRP A 96 -19.88 -34.40 45.63
C TRP A 96 -19.77 -34.74 47.10
N TRP A 97 -20.49 -34.00 47.94
CA TRP A 97 -20.63 -34.34 49.35
C TRP A 97 -21.71 -35.41 49.58
N ASP A 98 -21.31 -36.63 49.95
CA ASP A 98 -22.23 -37.67 50.37
C ASP A 98 -22.65 -37.44 51.83
N ALA A 99 -23.77 -36.75 52.02
CA ALA A 99 -24.31 -36.43 53.34
C ALA A 99 -24.64 -37.68 54.19
N ALA A 100 -24.96 -38.82 53.57
CA ALA A 100 -25.26 -40.05 54.30
C ALA A 100 -23.98 -40.70 54.87
N LYS A 101 -22.86 -40.54 54.17
CA LYS A 101 -21.54 -41.04 54.60
C LYS A 101 -20.71 -39.98 55.34
N ALA A 102 -21.12 -38.71 55.28
CA ALA A 102 -20.36 -37.54 55.75
C ALA A 102 -18.93 -37.51 55.18
N LYS A 103 -18.81 -37.73 53.86
CA LYS A 103 -17.54 -37.82 53.15
C LYS A 103 -17.63 -37.18 51.76
N LEU A 104 -16.49 -36.68 51.27
CA LEU A 104 -16.31 -36.29 49.87
C LEU A 104 -16.26 -37.56 49.03
N ALA A 105 -17.14 -37.70 48.06
CA ALA A 105 -17.12 -38.73 47.04
C ALA A 105 -16.46 -38.16 45.78
N ILE A 106 -15.56 -38.91 45.15
CA ILE A 106 -14.92 -38.57 43.87
C ILE A 106 -15.07 -39.78 42.96
N LYS A 107 -15.55 -39.55 41.75
CA LYS A 107 -15.72 -40.56 40.72
C LYS A 107 -15.07 -40.07 39.42
N GLU A 108 -14.15 -40.86 38.90
CA GLU A 108 -13.45 -40.62 37.64
C GLU A 108 -14.02 -41.60 36.59
N GLY A 109 -14.55 -41.08 35.49
CA GLY A 109 -15.22 -41.87 34.45
C GLY A 109 -16.32 -42.82 34.97
N GLU A 110 -16.26 -44.09 34.56
CA GLU A 110 -17.22 -45.14 34.92
C GLU A 110 -16.85 -45.91 36.21
N ALA A 111 -15.85 -45.44 36.97
CA ALA A 111 -15.41 -46.11 38.19
C ALA A 111 -16.44 -46.00 39.34
N GLU A 112 -16.32 -46.87 40.34
CA GLU A 112 -17.06 -46.71 41.59
C GLU A 112 -16.49 -45.52 42.39
N PRO A 113 -17.34 -44.71 43.04
CA PRO A 113 -16.89 -43.53 43.76
C PRO A 113 -16.00 -43.89 44.94
N THR A 114 -14.88 -43.19 45.06
CA THR A 114 -13.97 -43.31 46.20
C THR A 114 -14.25 -42.19 47.21
N TYR A 115 -13.99 -42.44 48.50
CA TYR A 115 -14.40 -41.54 49.59
C TYR A 115 -13.21 -40.93 50.34
N ARG A 116 -13.26 -39.63 50.63
CA ARG A 116 -12.23 -38.86 51.34
C ARG A 116 -12.82 -38.12 52.55
N ASN A 117 -11.98 -37.82 53.54
CA ASN A 117 -12.33 -36.95 54.67
C ASN A 117 -11.87 -35.53 54.37
N LEU A 118 -12.64 -34.53 54.80
CA LEU A 118 -12.19 -33.14 54.77
C LEU A 118 -11.09 -32.94 55.82
N THR A 119 -10.13 -32.09 55.53
CA THR A 119 -9.11 -31.62 56.48
C THR A 119 -9.39 -30.14 56.81
N ALA A 120 -8.51 -29.50 57.58
CA ALA A 120 -8.66 -28.07 57.88
C ALA A 120 -8.44 -27.18 56.63
N ASN A 121 -7.78 -27.69 55.59
CA ASN A 121 -7.35 -26.95 54.41
C ASN A 121 -7.29 -27.83 53.15
N GLY A 122 -8.26 -28.72 52.95
CA GLY A 122 -8.33 -29.61 51.79
C GLY A 122 -9.03 -30.92 52.10
N TYR A 123 -8.58 -32.02 51.49
CA TYR A 123 -9.14 -33.35 51.70
C TYR A 123 -8.08 -34.44 51.60
N GLY A 124 -8.38 -35.62 52.16
CA GLY A 124 -7.51 -36.78 52.04
C GLY A 124 -8.16 -38.07 52.51
N GLY A 125 -7.59 -39.20 52.11
CA GLY A 125 -8.13 -40.51 52.45
C GLY A 125 -7.27 -41.67 51.99
N THR A 126 -7.71 -42.86 52.36
CA THR A 126 -7.07 -44.13 52.02
C THR A 126 -8.08 -45.09 51.41
N TYR A 127 -7.65 -45.87 50.41
CA TYR A 127 -8.46 -46.86 49.72
C TYR A 127 -7.59 -48.02 49.20
N GLU A 128 -8.22 -49.14 48.84
CA GLU A 128 -7.55 -50.38 48.40
C GLU A 128 -7.95 -50.69 46.95
N LEU A 129 -6.97 -51.05 46.11
CA LEU A 129 -7.17 -51.50 44.73
C LEU A 129 -6.79 -52.98 44.62
N GLU A 130 -7.79 -53.87 44.70
CA GLU A 130 -7.59 -55.33 44.75
C GLU A 130 -6.87 -55.91 43.50
N GLY A 131 -6.95 -55.23 42.35
CA GLY A 131 -6.31 -55.62 41.08
C GLY A 131 -4.96 -54.98 40.75
N GLY A 132 -4.41 -54.15 41.65
CA GLY A 132 -3.25 -53.31 41.37
C GLY A 132 -3.55 -52.11 40.47
N ILE A 133 -2.51 -51.56 39.84
CA ILE A 133 -2.57 -50.43 38.88
C ILE A 133 -1.94 -50.92 37.57
N PRO A 134 -2.73 -51.52 36.67
CA PRO A 134 -2.22 -52.10 35.43
C PRO A 134 -1.50 -51.09 34.53
N GLU A 135 -1.92 -49.82 34.50
CA GLU A 135 -1.27 -48.76 33.70
C GLU A 135 0.18 -48.52 34.12
N LEU A 136 0.52 -48.81 35.38
CA LEU A 136 1.87 -48.69 35.94
C LEU A 136 2.60 -50.05 36.03
N ASN A 137 2.08 -51.09 35.37
CA ASN A 137 2.57 -52.48 35.48
C ASN A 137 2.58 -53.04 36.92
N ILE A 138 1.70 -52.55 37.79
CA ILE A 138 1.55 -53.05 39.17
C ILE A 138 0.34 -53.98 39.21
N THR A 139 0.56 -55.28 39.41
CA THR A 139 -0.54 -56.28 39.42
C THR A 139 -0.88 -56.80 40.82
N GLU A 140 -0.17 -56.35 41.85
CA GLU A 140 -0.47 -56.71 43.25
C GLU A 140 -1.45 -55.72 43.87
N THR A 141 -2.24 -56.17 44.86
CA THR A 141 -3.14 -55.31 45.61
C THR A 141 -2.36 -54.17 46.28
N VAL A 142 -2.78 -52.93 46.03
CA VAL A 142 -2.16 -51.73 46.60
C VAL A 142 -3.10 -50.97 47.52
N PHE A 143 -2.51 -50.38 48.56
CA PHE A 143 -3.13 -49.45 49.50
C PHE A 143 -2.70 -48.05 49.10
N CYS A 144 -3.67 -47.25 48.67
CA CYS A 144 -3.46 -45.89 48.20
C CYS A 144 -3.73 -44.89 49.34
N GLU A 145 -2.88 -43.89 49.47
CA GLU A 145 -3.05 -42.72 50.33
C GLU A 145 -2.99 -41.45 49.47
N GLU A 146 -3.98 -40.59 49.61
CA GLU A 146 -4.11 -39.35 48.84
C GLU A 146 -4.40 -38.17 49.76
N THR A 147 -3.77 -37.04 49.47
CA THR A 147 -4.06 -35.73 50.08
C THR A 147 -3.97 -34.61 49.05
N GLU A 148 -4.95 -33.72 49.01
CA GLU A 148 -4.86 -32.43 48.33
C GLU A 148 -5.06 -31.31 49.34
N THR A 149 -4.15 -30.34 49.36
CA THR A 149 -4.07 -29.30 50.40
C THR A 149 -3.91 -27.91 49.77
N PHE A 150 -4.74 -26.96 50.18
CA PHE A 150 -4.60 -25.55 49.83
C PHE A 150 -3.40 -24.95 50.55
N VAL A 151 -2.46 -24.41 49.76
CA VAL A 151 -1.30 -23.66 50.26
C VAL A 151 -1.66 -22.19 50.41
N ASP A 152 -2.39 -21.66 49.44
CA ASP A 152 -3.01 -20.34 49.41
C ASP A 152 -4.25 -20.36 48.49
N ALA A 153 -4.84 -19.20 48.22
CA ALA A 153 -6.06 -19.09 47.41
C ALA A 153 -5.87 -19.53 45.94
N ASN A 154 -4.63 -19.51 45.44
CA ASN A 154 -4.31 -19.77 44.03
C ASN A 154 -3.48 -21.04 43.83
N THR A 155 -3.17 -21.79 44.90
CA THR A 155 -2.25 -22.92 44.83
C THR A 155 -2.71 -24.09 45.71
N THR A 156 -2.82 -25.29 45.11
CA THR A 156 -2.99 -26.55 45.84
C THR A 156 -1.82 -27.48 45.59
N VAL A 157 -1.52 -28.34 46.57
CA VAL A 157 -0.55 -29.42 46.43
C VAL A 157 -1.27 -30.73 46.64
N LYS A 158 -1.15 -31.64 45.67
CA LYS A 158 -1.72 -33.00 45.74
C LYS A 158 -0.59 -34.02 45.78
N THR A 159 -0.74 -34.99 46.67
CA THR A 159 0.15 -36.13 46.84
C THR A 159 -0.68 -37.40 46.81
N TRP A 160 -0.26 -38.36 46.00
CA TRP A 160 -0.85 -39.69 45.92
C TRP A 160 0.26 -40.74 46.05
N ILE A 161 0.06 -41.75 46.90
CA ILE A 161 1.05 -42.78 47.22
C ILE A 161 0.36 -44.14 47.17
N ALA A 162 0.85 -45.06 46.34
CA ALA A 162 0.43 -46.46 46.31
C ALA A 162 1.48 -47.35 46.97
N SER A 163 1.09 -48.10 48.01
CA SER A 163 1.97 -49.02 48.74
C SER A 163 1.44 -50.45 48.75
N ASN A 164 2.30 -51.46 48.76
CA ASN A 164 1.84 -52.85 48.94
C ASN A 164 1.43 -53.16 50.39
N ALA A 165 0.93 -54.38 50.63
CA ALA A 165 0.52 -54.86 51.95
C ALA A 165 1.63 -54.82 53.04
N THR A 166 2.90 -54.65 52.65
CA THR A 166 4.05 -54.52 53.57
C THR A 166 4.45 -53.07 53.85
N GLY A 167 3.77 -52.09 53.21
CA GLY A 167 4.05 -50.66 53.35
C GLY A 167 5.19 -50.14 52.47
N VAL A 168 5.62 -50.91 51.46
CA VAL A 168 6.60 -50.44 50.46
C VAL A 168 5.86 -49.62 49.40
N VAL A 169 6.29 -48.38 49.20
CA VAL A 169 5.79 -47.49 48.14
C VAL A 169 6.18 -48.05 46.78
N LEU A 170 5.19 -48.37 45.96
CA LEU A 170 5.38 -48.87 44.59
C LEU A 170 5.26 -47.74 43.56
N ALA A 171 4.38 -46.78 43.81
CA ALA A 171 4.21 -45.59 42.99
C ALA A 171 3.89 -44.37 43.87
N LYS A 172 4.32 -43.20 43.42
CA LYS A 172 4.05 -41.92 44.08
C LYS A 172 3.89 -40.81 43.04
N TRP A 173 2.82 -40.05 43.15
CA TRP A 173 2.65 -38.80 42.42
C TRP A 173 2.66 -37.61 43.38
N VAL A 174 3.38 -36.55 43.02
CA VAL A 174 3.36 -35.26 43.72
C VAL A 174 3.28 -34.15 42.69
N GLY A 175 2.31 -33.25 42.85
CA GLY A 175 2.19 -32.09 41.97
C GLY A 175 1.57 -30.88 42.65
N THR A 176 1.77 -29.75 42.00
CA THR A 176 1.21 -28.46 42.37
C THR A 176 0.21 -28.04 41.30
N PHE A 177 -0.96 -27.59 41.72
CA PHE A 177 -1.96 -26.92 40.89
C PHE A 177 -1.90 -25.43 41.17
N THR A 178 -1.90 -24.62 40.12
CA THR A 178 -1.91 -23.15 40.18
C THR A 178 -3.08 -22.63 39.36
N ARG A 179 -3.80 -21.63 39.88
CA ARG A 179 -4.91 -21.00 39.18
C ARG A 179 -4.50 -20.50 37.79
N THR A 180 -5.37 -20.71 36.82
CA THR A 180 -5.29 -20.16 35.46
C THR A 180 -6.64 -19.54 35.11
N GLU A 181 -6.60 -18.57 34.20
CA GLU A 181 -7.76 -17.91 33.59
C GLU A 181 -8.35 -18.77 32.46
N VAL A 182 -7.74 -19.92 32.15
CA VAL A 182 -8.15 -20.84 31.08
C VAL A 182 -9.02 -21.99 31.61
N TRP A 183 -10.16 -22.20 30.96
CA TRP A 183 -11.12 -23.26 31.22
C TRP A 183 -11.21 -24.18 30.02
N HIS A 184 -11.10 -25.49 30.22
CA HIS A 184 -11.29 -26.46 29.16
C HIS A 184 -12.63 -27.19 29.35
N VAL A 185 -13.40 -27.25 28.26
CA VAL A 185 -14.68 -27.94 28.19
C VAL A 185 -14.58 -29.04 27.12
N VAL A 186 -15.08 -30.23 27.45
CA VAL A 186 -15.08 -31.41 26.59
C VAL A 186 -16.50 -31.96 26.49
N GLU A 187 -16.77 -32.85 25.53
CA GLU A 187 -18.11 -33.42 25.33
C GLU A 187 -18.66 -34.04 26.63
N ASN A 188 -19.96 -33.85 26.89
CA ASN A 188 -20.71 -34.18 28.12
C ASN A 188 -20.57 -33.19 29.29
N ILE A 189 -19.79 -32.12 29.14
CA ILE A 189 -19.78 -31.00 30.08
C ILE A 189 -20.39 -29.79 29.37
N ALA A 190 -21.37 -29.15 30.01
CA ALA A 190 -22.04 -27.99 29.44
C ALA A 190 -21.09 -26.79 29.36
N ILE A 191 -21.03 -26.16 28.17
CA ILE A 191 -20.28 -24.92 27.97
C ILE A 191 -20.89 -23.81 28.83
N GLN A 192 -22.22 -23.78 28.96
CA GLN A 192 -22.92 -22.80 29.77
C GLN A 192 -22.47 -22.82 31.25
N ASP A 193 -22.20 -24.00 31.82
CA ASP A 193 -21.78 -24.12 33.22
C ASP A 193 -20.34 -23.58 33.40
N ALA A 194 -19.45 -23.82 32.44
CA ALA A 194 -18.12 -23.23 32.44
C ALA A 194 -18.19 -21.70 32.37
N ILE A 195 -19.04 -21.14 31.50
CA ILE A 195 -19.27 -19.69 31.37
C ILE A 195 -19.81 -19.08 32.67
N VAL A 196 -20.76 -19.75 33.34
CA VAL A 196 -21.33 -19.27 34.61
C VAL A 196 -20.24 -19.19 35.69
N ASN A 197 -19.35 -20.18 35.73
CA ASN A 197 -18.28 -20.27 36.72
C ASN A 197 -17.05 -19.40 36.40
N ALA A 198 -16.79 -19.10 35.13
CA ALA A 198 -15.68 -18.24 34.69
C ALA A 198 -15.82 -16.80 35.21
N ALA A 199 -14.69 -16.15 35.49
CA ALA A 199 -14.62 -14.73 35.82
C ALA A 199 -14.54 -13.86 34.56
N ASP A 200 -14.73 -12.55 34.71
CA ASP A 200 -14.53 -11.59 33.62
C ASP A 200 -13.06 -11.61 33.17
N GLY A 201 -12.81 -11.72 31.87
CA GLY A 201 -11.49 -11.81 31.25
C GLY A 201 -10.95 -13.23 31.08
N ASP A 202 -11.62 -14.25 31.62
CA ASP A 202 -11.21 -15.64 31.46
C ASP A 202 -11.35 -16.12 29.99
N THR A 203 -10.68 -17.22 29.66
CA THR A 203 -10.81 -17.90 28.36
C THR A 203 -11.46 -19.26 28.55
N VAL A 204 -12.54 -19.54 27.82
CA VAL A 204 -13.17 -20.86 27.73
C VAL A 204 -12.79 -21.52 26.41
N ILE A 205 -11.97 -22.56 26.50
CA ILE A 205 -11.52 -23.41 25.40
C ILE A 205 -12.43 -24.63 25.32
N VAL A 206 -13.09 -24.80 24.18
CA VAL A 206 -13.99 -25.94 23.93
C VAL A 206 -13.32 -26.89 22.95
N HIS A 207 -13.20 -28.15 23.37
CA HIS A 207 -12.63 -29.24 22.55
C HIS A 207 -13.70 -29.88 21.66
N ASN A 208 -13.27 -30.65 20.68
CA ASN A 208 -14.15 -31.26 19.70
C ASN A 208 -15.29 -32.08 20.32
N GLY A 209 -16.51 -31.86 19.85
CA GLY A 209 -17.72 -32.50 20.36
C GLY A 209 -18.99 -31.84 19.81
N THR A 210 -20.15 -32.45 20.05
CA THR A 210 -21.45 -31.82 19.80
C THR A 210 -22.11 -31.44 21.12
N TYR A 211 -22.38 -30.15 21.28
CA TYR A 211 -22.97 -29.56 22.47
C TYR A 211 -24.39 -29.09 22.14
N GLU A 212 -25.38 -29.88 22.56
CA GLU A 212 -26.80 -29.56 22.37
C GLU A 212 -27.30 -28.62 23.48
N GLU A 213 -26.98 -27.32 23.34
CA GLU A 213 -27.32 -26.28 24.33
C GLU A 213 -27.51 -24.89 23.68
N GLN A 214 -28.08 -23.95 24.44
CA GLN A 214 -28.05 -22.52 24.12
C GLN A 214 -27.17 -21.81 25.13
N LEU A 215 -26.37 -20.85 24.65
CA LEU A 215 -25.46 -20.09 25.50
C LEU A 215 -26.02 -18.68 25.76
N TYR A 216 -26.03 -18.28 27.02
CA TYR A 216 -26.31 -16.92 27.47
C TYR A 216 -25.10 -16.35 28.21
N ILE A 217 -24.53 -15.29 27.65
CA ILE A 217 -23.26 -14.71 28.06
C ILE A 217 -23.49 -13.22 28.35
N ALA A 218 -23.38 -12.83 29.62
CA ALA A 218 -23.57 -11.45 30.07
C ALA A 218 -22.36 -10.95 30.87
N LYS A 219 -21.17 -11.43 30.48
CA LYS A 219 -19.87 -11.09 31.06
C LYS A 219 -18.80 -11.09 29.98
N SER A 220 -17.72 -10.35 30.19
CA SER A 220 -16.62 -10.26 29.23
C SER A 220 -15.69 -11.46 29.36
N LEU A 221 -15.48 -12.24 28.29
CA LEU A 221 -14.57 -13.40 28.26
C LEU A 221 -14.17 -13.73 26.81
N ASP A 222 -13.26 -14.68 26.63
CA ASP A 222 -12.95 -15.25 25.31
C ASP A 222 -13.50 -16.68 25.20
N LEU A 223 -14.33 -16.95 24.19
CA LEU A 223 -14.85 -18.27 23.88
C LEU A 223 -14.18 -18.77 22.59
N GLN A 224 -13.38 -19.82 22.68
CA GLN A 224 -12.61 -20.34 21.56
C GLN A 224 -12.64 -21.86 21.44
N ALA A 225 -12.64 -22.36 20.21
CA ALA A 225 -12.32 -23.75 19.94
C ALA A 225 -10.86 -24.06 20.30
N ALA A 226 -10.58 -25.29 20.72
CA ALA A 226 -9.21 -25.76 20.86
C ALA A 226 -8.50 -25.77 19.50
N GLU A 227 -7.16 -25.64 19.51
CA GLU A 227 -6.37 -25.60 18.28
C GLU A 227 -6.55 -26.88 17.45
N GLY A 228 -6.94 -26.73 16.18
CA GLY A 228 -7.22 -27.85 15.27
C GLY A 228 -8.60 -28.49 15.41
N ASP A 229 -9.39 -28.10 16.42
CA ASP A 229 -10.74 -28.59 16.65
C ASP A 229 -11.81 -27.70 16.00
N SER A 230 -13.02 -28.25 15.85
CA SER A 230 -14.20 -27.52 15.35
C SER A 230 -15.47 -27.98 16.07
N PRO A 231 -15.61 -27.67 17.38
CA PRO A 231 -16.76 -28.09 18.17
C PRO A 231 -18.07 -27.51 17.65
N GLU A 232 -19.13 -28.32 17.70
CA GLU A 232 -20.47 -27.92 17.26
C GLU A 232 -21.34 -27.51 18.45
N ILE A 233 -21.77 -26.25 18.48
CA ILE A 233 -22.84 -25.77 19.36
C ILE A 233 -24.15 -25.86 18.58
N ARG A 234 -24.96 -26.86 18.93
CA ARG A 234 -26.20 -27.18 18.23
C ARG A 234 -27.40 -26.74 19.04
N ALA A 235 -28.33 -26.06 18.38
CA ALA A 235 -29.62 -25.70 18.96
C ALA A 235 -30.35 -26.95 19.50
N PRO A 236 -30.86 -26.92 20.75
CA PRO A 236 -31.73 -27.97 21.29
C PRO A 236 -33.04 -28.12 20.52
N GLU A 237 -33.82 -29.16 20.84
CA GLU A 237 -35.15 -29.38 20.25
C GLU A 237 -36.07 -28.15 20.38
N PRO A 238 -36.91 -27.82 19.39
CA PRO A 238 -37.68 -26.57 19.36
C PRO A 238 -38.57 -26.29 20.58
N GLU A 239 -39.07 -27.35 21.23
CA GLU A 239 -39.90 -27.27 22.43
C GLU A 239 -39.12 -26.76 23.66
N THR A 240 -37.78 -26.81 23.59
CA THR A 240 -36.85 -26.45 24.67
C THR A 240 -36.07 -25.16 24.39
N LEU A 241 -36.33 -24.51 23.25
CA LEU A 241 -35.63 -23.27 22.90
C LEU A 241 -36.05 -22.11 23.80
N ASP A 242 -35.06 -21.45 24.40
CA ASP A 242 -35.22 -20.21 25.14
C ASP A 242 -35.24 -19.01 24.20
N SER A 243 -36.12 -18.06 24.51
CA SER A 243 -36.27 -16.81 23.76
C SER A 243 -36.19 -15.60 24.68
N TYR A 244 -35.53 -14.55 24.20
CA TYR A 244 -35.22 -13.35 24.96
C TYR A 244 -35.97 -12.16 24.37
N VAL A 245 -36.57 -11.35 25.25
CA VAL A 245 -37.33 -10.16 24.87
C VAL A 245 -36.63 -8.93 25.40
N PHE A 246 -36.43 -7.93 24.53
CA PHE A 246 -35.84 -6.64 24.89
C PHE A 246 -36.57 -5.49 24.18
N ASP A 247 -36.48 -4.29 24.73
CA ASP A 247 -37.07 -3.09 24.13
C ASP A 247 -36.11 -2.49 23.09
N PHE A 248 -36.58 -2.25 21.85
CA PHE A 248 -35.80 -1.62 20.77
C PHE A 248 -36.43 -0.29 20.33
N ILE A 249 -35.62 0.77 20.21
CA ILE A 249 -35.94 2.17 19.82
C ILE A 249 -37.40 2.42 19.38
N SER A 250 -38.30 2.83 20.29
CA SER A 250 -39.71 3.19 20.01
C SER A 250 -40.56 2.16 19.23
N MET A 251 -39.99 1.00 18.93
CA MET A 251 -40.65 -0.16 18.35
C MET A 251 -41.34 -0.94 19.46
N GLN A 252 -42.17 -1.90 19.06
CA GLN A 252 -42.74 -2.88 19.97
C GLN A 252 -41.63 -3.79 20.52
N PRO A 253 -41.80 -4.44 21.68
CA PRO A 253 -40.80 -5.34 22.23
C PRO A 253 -40.32 -6.35 21.18
N VAL A 254 -39.00 -6.56 21.11
CA VAL A 254 -38.34 -7.46 20.16
C VAL A 254 -38.04 -8.79 20.83
N LEU A 255 -38.34 -9.89 20.15
CA LEU A 255 -38.05 -11.25 20.58
C LEU A 255 -37.02 -11.90 19.66
N VAL A 256 -36.01 -12.51 20.26
CA VAL A 256 -34.96 -13.30 19.58
C VAL A 256 -34.83 -14.69 20.22
N THR A 257 -34.45 -15.68 19.42
CA THR A 257 -34.23 -17.07 19.84
C THR A 257 -32.85 -17.53 19.35
N PRO A 258 -31.74 -17.19 20.03
CA PRO A 258 -30.38 -17.44 19.56
C PRO A 258 -29.81 -18.78 20.02
N VAL A 259 -28.89 -19.37 19.24
CA VAL A 259 -28.00 -20.44 19.72
C VAL A 259 -27.00 -19.87 20.73
N ILE A 260 -26.43 -18.69 20.45
CA ILE A 260 -25.53 -17.97 21.35
C ILE A 260 -26.03 -16.53 21.52
N MET A 261 -26.34 -16.15 22.77
CA MET A 261 -26.73 -14.79 23.18
C MET A 261 -25.59 -14.12 23.94
N VAL A 262 -25.13 -12.97 23.45
CA VAL A 262 -24.21 -12.07 24.14
C VAL A 262 -24.99 -10.82 24.56
N ASN A 263 -25.07 -10.52 25.84
CA ASN A 263 -25.90 -9.45 26.36
C ASN A 263 -25.13 -8.49 27.26
N GLY A 264 -24.80 -7.31 26.73
CA GLY A 264 -24.21 -6.18 27.44
C GLY A 264 -25.22 -5.14 27.92
N SER A 265 -26.50 -5.48 28.05
CA SER A 265 -27.52 -4.51 28.48
C SER A 265 -27.42 -4.14 29.97
N ALA A 266 -26.77 -4.98 30.79
CA ALA A 266 -26.63 -4.76 32.23
C ALA A 266 -25.27 -4.16 32.61
N ASP A 267 -24.22 -4.49 31.87
CA ASP A 267 -22.82 -4.11 32.07
C ASP A 267 -22.11 -4.04 30.70
N ASP A 268 -20.96 -3.34 30.63
CA ASP A 268 -20.15 -3.26 29.39
C ASP A 268 -19.50 -4.61 29.11
N VAL A 269 -20.13 -5.41 28.22
CA VAL A 269 -19.69 -6.76 27.85
C VAL A 269 -18.94 -6.75 26.53
N SER A 270 -17.78 -7.39 26.51
CA SER A 270 -17.01 -7.69 25.30
C SER A 270 -16.71 -9.18 25.21
N LEU A 271 -17.10 -9.84 24.12
CA LEU A 271 -16.92 -11.28 23.95
C LEU A 271 -16.33 -11.59 22.57
N ASN A 272 -15.26 -12.40 22.53
CA ASN A 272 -14.77 -12.99 21.29
C ASN A 272 -15.27 -14.44 21.16
N ILE A 273 -15.73 -14.83 19.96
CA ILE A 273 -16.20 -16.18 19.62
C ILE A 273 -15.41 -16.67 18.40
N THR A 274 -14.58 -17.71 18.58
CA THR A 274 -13.65 -18.18 17.54
C THR A 274 -13.69 -19.69 17.30
N GLY A 275 -13.82 -20.11 16.03
CA GLY A 275 -13.56 -21.50 15.60
C GLY A 275 -14.71 -22.51 15.76
N PHE A 276 -15.92 -22.07 16.07
CA PHE A 276 -17.07 -22.97 16.32
C PHE A 276 -17.86 -23.30 15.06
N VAL A 277 -18.55 -24.45 15.09
CA VAL A 277 -19.71 -24.71 14.25
C VAL A 277 -20.97 -24.34 15.04
N VAL A 278 -21.72 -23.33 14.61
CA VAL A 278 -23.00 -22.92 15.22
C VAL A 278 -24.14 -23.39 14.32
N ASN A 279 -24.96 -24.32 14.82
CA ASN A 279 -25.95 -25.03 14.00
C ASN A 279 -27.39 -24.87 14.52
N GLY A 280 -28.23 -24.19 13.74
CA GLY A 280 -29.65 -23.94 14.04
C GLY A 280 -30.62 -25.03 13.58
N SER A 281 -30.14 -26.18 13.09
CA SER A 281 -30.93 -27.20 12.38
C SER A 281 -32.15 -27.78 13.13
N SER A 282 -32.30 -27.54 14.44
CA SER A 282 -33.49 -27.95 15.18
C SER A 282 -34.74 -27.14 14.77
N ALA A 283 -34.56 -25.88 14.38
CA ALA A 283 -35.62 -25.01 13.89
C ALA A 283 -35.70 -25.05 12.36
N THR A 284 -36.80 -25.58 11.84
CA THR A 284 -37.10 -25.67 10.41
C THR A 284 -38.52 -25.22 10.14
N LEU A 285 -38.90 -25.02 8.86
CA LEU A 285 -40.29 -24.78 8.46
C LEU A 285 -41.29 -25.79 9.08
N ALA A 286 -40.89 -27.05 9.28
CA ALA A 286 -41.75 -28.09 9.80
C ALA A 286 -41.82 -28.13 11.34
N THR A 287 -40.83 -27.55 12.03
CA THR A 287 -40.60 -27.75 13.47
C THR A 287 -40.67 -26.46 14.28
N SER A 288 -40.53 -25.29 13.66
CA SER A 288 -40.65 -23.97 14.31
C SER A 288 -41.31 -22.95 13.37
N GLU A 289 -42.44 -22.38 13.80
CA GLU A 289 -43.09 -21.25 13.12
C GLU A 289 -42.29 -19.94 13.28
N TYR A 290 -41.48 -19.85 14.34
CA TYR A 290 -40.90 -18.60 14.82
C TYR A 290 -39.41 -18.43 14.52
N GLY A 291 -38.78 -19.42 13.88
CA GLY A 291 -37.36 -19.37 13.49
C GLY A 291 -36.38 -19.41 14.66
N ILE A 292 -35.10 -19.20 14.35
CA ILE A 292 -33.96 -19.18 15.27
C ILE A 292 -32.89 -18.21 14.74
N ASN A 293 -32.00 -17.73 15.60
CA ASN A 293 -30.79 -17.01 15.22
C ASN A 293 -29.55 -17.85 15.55
N GLY A 294 -28.44 -17.63 14.85
CA GLY A 294 -27.15 -18.22 15.21
C GLY A 294 -26.58 -17.51 16.43
N ILE A 295 -25.85 -16.42 16.20
CA ILE A 295 -25.18 -15.62 17.23
C ILE A 295 -25.85 -14.25 17.32
N VAL A 296 -26.19 -13.80 18.54
CA VAL A 296 -26.77 -12.49 18.79
C VAL A 296 -25.88 -11.69 19.74
N TYR A 297 -25.47 -10.49 19.34
CA TYR A 297 -24.86 -9.48 20.21
C TYR A 297 -25.88 -8.39 20.51
N LEU A 298 -26.21 -8.19 21.78
CA LEU A 298 -27.10 -7.14 22.27
C LEU A 298 -26.33 -6.18 23.18
N ASN A 299 -26.13 -4.94 22.74
CA ASN A 299 -25.38 -3.89 23.45
C ASN A 299 -23.97 -4.36 23.90
N ALA A 300 -23.30 -5.17 23.09
CA ALA A 300 -22.01 -5.77 23.43
C ALA A 300 -20.97 -5.52 22.34
N ASP A 301 -19.71 -5.45 22.75
CA ASP A 301 -18.54 -5.40 21.87
C ASP A 301 -18.00 -6.80 21.60
N GLY A 302 -17.13 -6.94 20.61
CA GLY A 302 -16.29 -8.13 20.46
C GLY A 302 -16.13 -8.61 19.03
N MET A 303 -15.74 -9.87 18.88
CA MET A 303 -15.35 -10.45 17.59
C MET A 303 -16.00 -11.81 17.34
N VAL A 304 -16.47 -12.04 16.11
CA VAL A 304 -16.89 -13.35 15.62
C VAL A 304 -15.91 -13.73 14.50
N LYS A 305 -15.04 -14.71 14.76
CA LYS A 305 -13.92 -15.05 13.86
C LYS A 305 -13.86 -16.54 13.50
N GLY A 306 -13.75 -16.87 12.21
CA GLY A 306 -13.43 -18.23 11.78
C GLY A 306 -14.47 -19.28 12.16
N ASN A 307 -15.74 -18.90 12.31
CA ASN A 307 -16.83 -19.82 12.66
C ASN A 307 -17.55 -20.33 11.41
N GLU A 308 -18.10 -21.54 11.46
CA GLU A 308 -19.11 -22.04 10.51
C GLU A 308 -20.50 -21.84 11.13
N ILE A 309 -21.37 -21.03 10.51
CA ILE A 309 -22.73 -20.77 11.03
C ILE A 309 -23.74 -21.24 10.00
N LYS A 310 -24.58 -22.20 10.37
CA LYS A 310 -25.43 -22.88 9.39
C LYS A 310 -26.82 -23.27 9.86
N ASN A 311 -27.68 -23.49 8.86
CA ASN A 311 -29.06 -23.98 9.00
C ASN A 311 -29.90 -23.06 9.89
N ILE A 312 -29.87 -21.76 9.61
CA ILE A 312 -30.58 -20.74 10.37
C ILE A 312 -31.91 -20.43 9.67
N TRP A 313 -33.02 -20.60 10.38
CA TRP A 313 -34.35 -20.48 9.80
C TRP A 313 -35.09 -19.24 10.34
N GLY A 314 -35.67 -18.42 9.46
CA GLY A 314 -36.45 -17.23 9.77
C GLY A 314 -37.95 -17.49 9.96
N LEU A 315 -38.76 -16.43 9.93
CA LEU A 315 -40.21 -16.52 10.14
C LEU A 315 -40.94 -17.06 8.91
N GLN A 316 -42.14 -17.62 9.11
CA GLN A 316 -43.09 -17.90 8.01
C GLN A 316 -44.01 -16.71 7.69
N VAL A 317 -44.26 -15.82 8.65
CA VAL A 317 -45.21 -14.70 8.54
C VAL A 317 -44.67 -13.48 9.28
N GLU A 318 -44.85 -12.28 8.69
CA GLU A 318 -44.27 -11.01 9.14
C GLU A 318 -44.96 -10.35 10.36
N ASP A 319 -46.24 -10.63 10.61
CA ASP A 319 -47.06 -9.87 11.56
C ASP A 319 -47.40 -10.66 12.84
N ILE A 320 -46.42 -10.82 13.73
CA ILE A 320 -46.63 -11.44 15.06
C ILE A 320 -46.12 -10.50 16.16
N GLU A 321 -46.91 -10.37 17.23
CA GLU A 321 -46.59 -9.57 18.42
C GLU A 321 -46.17 -10.48 19.59
N PRO A 322 -45.03 -10.23 20.28
CA PRO A 322 -44.02 -9.18 20.02
C PRO A 322 -43.26 -9.39 18.71
N LEU A 323 -42.67 -8.30 18.16
CA LEU A 323 -41.91 -8.35 16.91
C LEU A 323 -40.78 -9.37 17.03
N ARG A 324 -40.70 -10.31 16.08
CA ARG A 324 -39.69 -11.36 16.10
C ARG A 324 -38.57 -11.02 15.12
N LEU A 325 -37.34 -11.03 15.60
CA LEU A 325 -36.14 -10.76 14.80
C LEU A 325 -35.29 -12.04 14.74
N ASN A 326 -35.85 -13.06 14.11
CA ASN A 326 -35.27 -14.40 13.96
C ASN A 326 -34.95 -14.68 12.48
N GLY A 327 -34.00 -15.58 12.21
CA GLY A 327 -33.53 -15.89 10.86
C GLY A 327 -32.20 -15.24 10.50
N HIS A 328 -31.48 -14.70 11.48
CA HIS A 328 -30.18 -14.07 11.29
C HIS A 328 -29.07 -14.99 11.75
N SER A 329 -28.08 -15.26 10.89
CA SER A 329 -26.95 -16.11 11.29
C SER A 329 -26.06 -15.40 12.30
N VAL A 330 -25.79 -14.10 12.07
CA VAL A 330 -25.27 -13.19 13.08
C VAL A 330 -26.15 -11.95 13.14
N LEU A 331 -26.60 -11.58 14.34
CA LEU A 331 -27.39 -10.38 14.58
C LEU A 331 -26.70 -9.52 15.65
N VAL A 332 -26.36 -8.29 15.29
CA VAL A 332 -25.84 -7.28 16.21
C VAL A 332 -26.88 -6.20 16.39
N VAL A 333 -27.27 -5.95 17.63
CA VAL A 333 -28.26 -4.96 18.02
C VAL A 333 -27.68 -4.09 19.12
N SER A 334 -27.63 -2.77 18.93
CA SER A 334 -27.25 -1.87 20.01
C SER A 334 -28.01 -0.54 20.01
N TYR A 335 -28.11 0.05 21.20
CA TYR A 335 -28.56 1.42 21.46
C TYR A 335 -27.44 2.32 22.01
N SER A 336 -26.26 1.73 22.19
CA SER A 336 -25.04 2.35 22.69
C SER A 336 -23.95 2.33 21.62
N SER A 337 -22.86 3.05 21.87
CA SER A 337 -21.69 3.01 21.01
C SER A 337 -20.94 1.68 21.21
N ASN A 338 -21.16 0.72 20.32
CA ASN A 338 -20.51 -0.59 20.36
C ASN A 338 -19.78 -0.91 19.06
N ASN A 339 -18.69 -1.66 19.18
CA ASN A 339 -17.82 -2.06 18.09
C ASN A 339 -17.80 -3.58 17.96
N VAL A 340 -18.16 -4.09 16.78
CA VAL A 340 -18.13 -5.53 16.49
C VAL A 340 -17.32 -5.82 15.24
N THR A 341 -16.49 -6.86 15.30
CA THR A 341 -15.73 -7.36 14.15
C THR A 341 -16.21 -8.75 13.74
N LEU A 342 -16.55 -8.92 12.47
CA LEU A 342 -16.92 -10.21 11.87
C LEU A 342 -15.90 -10.55 10.79
N ARG A 343 -15.06 -11.56 11.03
CA ARG A 343 -13.95 -11.91 10.14
C ARG A 343 -13.88 -13.39 9.79
N GLY A 344 -13.72 -13.72 8.51
CA GLY A 344 -13.33 -15.08 8.12
C GLY A 344 -14.37 -16.15 8.44
N ASN A 345 -15.64 -15.78 8.62
CA ASN A 345 -16.70 -16.74 8.95
C ASN A 345 -17.29 -17.35 7.68
N ASN A 346 -17.70 -18.61 7.78
CA ASN A 346 -18.43 -19.33 6.74
C ASN A 346 -19.91 -19.45 7.16
N ILE A 347 -20.76 -18.60 6.61
CA ILE A 347 -22.20 -18.52 6.91
C ILE A 347 -22.97 -19.11 5.74
N HIS A 348 -23.78 -20.14 5.97
CA HIS A 348 -24.53 -20.74 4.86
C HIS A 348 -25.83 -21.44 5.26
N ASN A 349 -26.71 -21.67 4.27
CA ASN A 349 -28.03 -22.30 4.47
C ASN A 349 -28.94 -21.54 5.44
N PHE A 350 -28.89 -20.21 5.43
CA PHE A 350 -29.90 -19.39 6.11
C PHE A 350 -31.05 -19.07 5.15
N THR A 351 -32.27 -18.99 5.66
CA THR A 351 -33.46 -18.73 4.84
C THR A 351 -34.69 -18.40 5.68
N GLY A 352 -35.73 -17.79 5.09
CA GLY A 352 -36.97 -17.43 5.77
C GLY A 352 -37.37 -15.97 5.56
N VAL A 353 -38.61 -15.63 5.90
CA VAL A 353 -39.05 -14.23 5.82
C VAL A 353 -38.21 -13.40 6.79
N ASN A 354 -37.66 -12.28 6.31
CA ASN A 354 -36.73 -11.43 7.06
C ASN A 354 -35.39 -12.06 7.47
N SER A 355 -34.98 -13.18 6.86
CA SER A 355 -33.68 -13.79 7.16
C SER A 355 -32.51 -13.04 6.53
N GLN A 356 -31.43 -12.85 7.27
CA GLN A 356 -30.15 -12.36 6.72
C GLN A 356 -28.97 -13.23 7.19
N GLY A 357 -27.90 -13.27 6.40
CA GLY A 357 -26.64 -13.87 6.86
C GLY A 357 -26.10 -13.08 8.05
N ILE A 358 -25.84 -11.79 7.84
CA ILE A 358 -25.36 -10.86 8.87
C ILE A 358 -26.31 -9.66 8.93
N MET A 359 -26.77 -9.30 10.13
CA MET A 359 -27.61 -8.12 10.36
C MET A 359 -26.99 -7.24 11.45
N ILE A 360 -26.71 -5.98 11.12
CA ILE A 360 -26.23 -4.95 12.05
C ILE A 360 -27.29 -3.88 12.21
N LEU A 361 -27.73 -3.64 13.45
CA LEU A 361 -28.87 -2.78 13.75
C LEU A 361 -28.55 -1.82 14.91
N GLY A 362 -28.69 -0.51 14.66
CA GLY A 362 -28.89 0.47 15.72
C GLY A 362 -27.92 1.65 15.77
N LEU A 363 -28.38 2.71 16.43
CA LEU A 363 -27.69 3.99 16.53
C LEU A 363 -26.43 3.86 17.39
N GLY A 364 -25.26 4.00 16.76
CA GLY A 364 -23.96 3.95 17.43
C GLY A 364 -23.18 2.66 17.25
N VAL A 365 -23.72 1.65 16.56
CA VAL A 365 -22.93 0.46 16.19
C VAL A 365 -21.94 0.81 15.09
N THR A 366 -20.67 0.47 15.30
CA THR A 366 -19.65 0.42 14.25
C THR A 366 -19.25 -1.02 13.99
N ALA A 367 -19.38 -1.49 12.75
CA ALA A 367 -19.05 -2.87 12.39
C ALA A 367 -17.90 -2.93 11.37
N LEU A 368 -16.98 -3.87 11.57
CA LEU A 368 -16.00 -4.31 10.56
C LEU A 368 -16.39 -5.71 10.09
N ILE A 369 -16.69 -5.88 8.82
CA ILE A 369 -17.19 -7.13 8.24
C ILE A 369 -16.31 -7.49 7.05
N TYR A 370 -15.38 -8.44 7.22
CA TYR A 370 -14.44 -8.75 6.14
C TYR A 370 -14.00 -10.21 6.05
N GLU A 371 -13.59 -10.63 4.86
CA GLU A 371 -13.16 -12.01 4.55
C GLU A 371 -14.23 -13.08 4.87
N ASN A 372 -15.52 -12.73 4.96
CA ASN A 372 -16.57 -13.71 5.24
C ASN A 372 -17.11 -14.32 3.94
N THR A 373 -17.51 -15.59 4.01
CA THR A 373 -18.30 -16.26 2.97
C THR A 373 -19.74 -16.37 3.45
N VAL A 374 -20.68 -15.77 2.74
CA VAL A 374 -22.10 -15.71 3.11
C VAL A 374 -22.96 -16.26 1.96
N THR A 375 -23.59 -17.41 2.18
CA THR A 375 -24.32 -18.16 1.13
C THR A 375 -25.77 -18.41 1.54
N GLY A 376 -26.74 -17.92 0.75
CA GLY A 376 -28.15 -18.20 0.97
C GLY A 376 -28.50 -19.69 0.81
N ALA A 377 -29.68 -20.12 1.27
CA ALA A 377 -30.17 -21.48 1.02
C ALA A 377 -30.76 -21.66 -0.40
N ARG A 378 -30.96 -20.55 -1.14
CA ARG A 378 -31.56 -20.51 -2.48
C ARG A 378 -32.96 -21.12 -2.53
N SER A 379 -33.75 -20.92 -1.46
CA SER A 379 -35.07 -21.53 -1.32
C SER A 379 -36.16 -20.72 -2.07
N PRO A 380 -36.87 -21.32 -3.04
CA PRO A 380 -37.98 -20.65 -3.72
C PRO A 380 -39.26 -20.60 -2.89
N GLU A 381 -39.36 -21.40 -1.81
CA GLU A 381 -40.52 -21.41 -0.91
C GLU A 381 -40.39 -20.39 0.22
N SER A 382 -39.17 -19.93 0.51
CA SER A 382 -38.88 -18.95 1.55
C SER A 382 -37.62 -18.19 1.11
N SER A 383 -37.77 -16.94 0.70
CA SER A 383 -36.68 -16.12 0.17
C SER A 383 -35.57 -15.91 1.20
N ASP A 384 -34.33 -15.86 0.76
CA ASP A 384 -33.21 -15.34 1.54
C ASP A 384 -33.17 -13.84 1.27
N GLN A 385 -33.57 -13.01 2.23
CA GLN A 385 -33.76 -11.59 1.92
C GLN A 385 -32.46 -10.87 1.56
N ASN A 386 -31.42 -10.98 2.41
CA ASN A 386 -30.14 -10.34 2.18
C ASN A 386 -28.98 -11.21 2.69
N GLY A 387 -27.80 -11.07 2.11
CA GLY A 387 -26.58 -11.64 2.68
C GLY A 387 -26.11 -10.85 3.89
N ILE A 388 -25.81 -9.56 3.69
CA ILE A 388 -25.32 -8.64 4.72
C ILE A 388 -26.22 -7.40 4.74
N ALA A 389 -26.72 -7.05 5.92
CA ALA A 389 -27.59 -5.90 6.11
C ALA A 389 -27.10 -5.02 7.26
N VAL A 390 -27.03 -3.70 7.02
CA VAL A 390 -26.64 -2.69 7.99
C VAL A 390 -27.75 -1.66 8.05
N ALA A 391 -28.30 -1.39 9.22
CA ALA A 391 -29.51 -0.59 9.32
C ALA A 391 -29.60 0.34 10.54
N MET A 392 -30.52 1.29 10.45
CA MET A 392 -30.97 2.16 11.55
C MET A 392 -29.85 3.01 12.18
N GLY A 393 -29.05 3.66 11.33
CA GLY A 393 -27.98 4.57 11.72
C GLY A 393 -26.71 3.90 12.22
N ALA A 394 -26.58 2.58 12.04
CA ALA A 394 -25.31 1.90 12.17
C ALA A 394 -24.32 2.38 11.10
N THR A 395 -23.02 2.24 11.39
CA THR A 395 -21.94 2.46 10.44
C THR A 395 -21.16 1.17 10.24
N ALA A 396 -20.82 0.81 9.00
CA ALA A 396 -20.06 -0.41 8.75
C ALA A 396 -19.03 -0.26 7.63
N LYS A 397 -17.94 -1.01 7.73
CA LYS A 397 -17.06 -1.32 6.60
C LYS A 397 -17.26 -2.78 6.22
N VAL A 398 -17.71 -3.04 4.99
CA VAL A 398 -17.97 -4.36 4.44
C VAL A 398 -16.98 -4.62 3.32
N MET A 399 -15.93 -5.40 3.60
CA MET A 399 -14.75 -5.50 2.74
C MET A 399 -14.42 -6.96 2.39
N ASP A 400 -14.10 -7.27 1.15
CA ASP A 400 -13.53 -8.58 0.76
C ASP A 400 -14.39 -9.80 1.17
N ASN A 401 -15.71 -9.64 1.19
CA ASN A 401 -16.63 -10.75 1.46
C ASN A 401 -17.08 -11.41 0.15
N THR A 402 -17.36 -12.71 0.22
CA THR A 402 -18.03 -13.45 -0.85
C THR A 402 -19.48 -13.67 -0.48
N VAL A 403 -20.42 -13.06 -1.22
CA VAL A 403 -21.87 -13.17 -0.95
C VAL A 403 -22.58 -13.80 -2.15
N THR A 404 -23.18 -14.98 -1.95
CA THR A 404 -23.70 -15.79 -3.06
C THR A 404 -25.05 -16.42 -2.75
N ASP A 405 -25.76 -16.88 -3.79
CA ASP A 405 -27.02 -17.62 -3.69
C ASP A 405 -28.15 -16.92 -2.90
N ILE A 406 -28.13 -15.59 -2.82
CA ILE A 406 -29.22 -14.80 -2.22
C ILE A 406 -30.41 -14.75 -3.19
N VAL A 407 -31.60 -15.12 -2.70
CA VAL A 407 -32.83 -15.19 -3.51
C VAL A 407 -33.95 -14.34 -2.92
N TYR A 408 -34.40 -13.37 -3.70
CA TYR A 408 -35.39 -12.37 -3.30
C TYR A 408 -36.73 -12.53 -4.03
N PHE A 409 -37.86 -12.36 -3.32
CA PHE A 409 -39.21 -12.53 -3.88
C PHE A 409 -40.21 -11.41 -3.55
N ASP A 410 -39.80 -10.31 -2.90
CA ASP A 410 -40.71 -9.19 -2.67
C ASP A 410 -40.68 -8.23 -3.87
N GLU A 411 -41.84 -7.99 -4.50
CA GLU A 411 -41.94 -7.04 -5.62
C GLU A 411 -41.72 -5.57 -5.21
N GLN A 412 -41.72 -5.28 -3.91
CA GLN A 412 -41.66 -3.90 -3.43
C GLN A 412 -40.25 -3.29 -3.46
N TYR A 413 -39.18 -4.06 -3.22
CA TYR A 413 -37.83 -3.49 -3.05
C TYR A 413 -36.78 -4.12 -3.98
N TYR A 414 -35.59 -3.50 -4.08
CA TYR A 414 -34.49 -4.02 -4.87
C TYR A 414 -33.93 -5.33 -4.27
N PRO A 415 -33.82 -6.41 -5.05
CA PRO A 415 -33.06 -7.59 -4.65
C PRO A 415 -31.62 -7.19 -4.31
N CYS A 416 -31.18 -7.42 -3.08
CA CYS A 416 -29.83 -7.06 -2.66
C CYS A 416 -29.16 -8.16 -1.83
N SER A 417 -27.88 -8.37 -2.13
CA SER A 417 -26.98 -9.21 -1.35
C SER A 417 -26.39 -8.42 -0.18
N ILE A 418 -26.08 -7.14 -0.41
CA ILE A 418 -25.60 -6.21 0.61
C ILE A 418 -26.53 -4.99 0.64
N VAL A 419 -27.00 -4.63 1.84
CA VAL A 419 -27.89 -3.48 2.02
C VAL A 419 -27.46 -2.55 3.15
N PHE A 420 -27.45 -1.25 2.86
CA PHE A 420 -27.28 -0.17 3.83
C PHE A 420 -28.57 0.62 3.92
N ASN A 421 -29.31 0.41 5.01
CA ASN A 421 -30.65 0.93 5.18
C ASN A 421 -30.69 1.98 6.29
N ASP A 422 -30.72 3.26 5.92
CA ASP A 422 -30.46 4.35 6.85
C ASP A 422 -29.10 4.22 7.54
N ALA A 423 -28.10 3.69 6.84
CA ALA A 423 -26.77 3.43 7.36
C ALA A 423 -25.70 4.06 6.46
N GLY A 424 -24.62 4.55 7.08
CA GLY A 424 -23.43 5.06 6.39
C GLY A 424 -22.29 4.04 6.42
N GLY A 425 -21.30 4.18 5.53
CA GLY A 425 -20.12 3.33 5.56
C GLY A 425 -19.49 3.02 4.21
N THR A 426 -18.72 1.94 4.17
CA THR A 426 -17.95 1.51 2.99
C THR A 426 -18.33 0.09 2.60
N VAL A 427 -18.47 -0.17 1.30
CA VAL A 427 -18.64 -1.49 0.69
C VAL A 427 -17.55 -1.66 -0.37
N SER A 428 -16.54 -2.47 -0.12
CA SER A 428 -15.38 -2.58 -1.02
C SER A 428 -14.83 -3.98 -1.24
N GLY A 429 -14.29 -4.27 -2.42
CA GLY A 429 -13.62 -5.55 -2.71
C GLY A 429 -14.51 -6.81 -2.62
N ASN A 430 -15.83 -6.66 -2.46
CA ASN A 430 -16.71 -7.81 -2.28
C ASN A 430 -16.98 -8.52 -3.62
N THR A 431 -17.05 -9.85 -3.57
CA THR A 431 -17.50 -10.68 -4.69
C THR A 431 -18.94 -11.11 -4.45
N ILE A 432 -19.85 -10.69 -5.32
CA ILE A 432 -21.29 -10.84 -5.15
C ILE A 432 -21.87 -11.55 -6.36
N THR A 433 -22.59 -12.65 -6.13
CA THR A 433 -23.38 -13.31 -7.17
C THR A 433 -24.83 -13.44 -6.74
N GLY A 434 -25.75 -13.23 -7.67
CA GLY A 434 -27.18 -13.33 -7.42
C GLY A 434 -27.85 -11.97 -7.41
N ALA A 435 -27.80 -11.24 -6.31
CA ALA A 435 -28.41 -9.92 -6.14
C ALA A 435 -27.36 -8.81 -5.94
N GLY A 436 -27.72 -7.54 -6.13
CA GLY A 436 -26.77 -6.42 -6.10
C GLY A 436 -26.53 -5.78 -4.74
N ILE A 437 -26.07 -4.53 -4.76
CA ILE A 437 -25.88 -3.67 -3.58
C ILE A 437 -26.96 -2.61 -3.56
N TRP A 438 -27.60 -2.39 -2.41
CA TRP A 438 -28.58 -1.33 -2.26
C TRP A 438 -28.29 -0.46 -1.04
N THR A 439 -28.39 0.86 -1.22
CA THR A 439 -28.32 1.81 -0.11
C THR A 439 -29.48 2.80 -0.17
N ASN A 440 -30.02 3.15 1.00
CA ASN A 440 -31.11 4.09 1.10
C ASN A 440 -31.09 4.94 2.37
N ALA A 441 -31.79 6.09 2.30
CA ALA A 441 -32.06 6.97 3.44
C ALA A 441 -33.54 7.33 3.54
N GLY A 442 -34.05 7.61 4.75
CA GLY A 442 -35.39 8.18 4.98
C GLY A 442 -36.47 7.24 5.51
N TRP A 443 -36.16 6.00 5.90
CA TRP A 443 -37.14 5.07 6.49
C TRP A 443 -37.33 5.29 7.99
N PHE A 444 -36.23 5.43 8.73
CA PHE A 444 -36.17 5.56 10.18
C PHE A 444 -35.57 6.90 10.62
N THR A 445 -34.70 7.50 9.80
CA THR A 445 -34.04 8.77 10.08
C THR A 445 -34.00 9.64 8.83
N THR A 446 -33.93 10.96 9.01
CA THR A 446 -33.74 11.93 7.93
C THR A 446 -32.33 12.54 7.94
N SER A 447 -31.41 11.98 8.75
CA SER A 447 -30.03 12.47 8.84
C SER A 447 -29.30 12.24 7.51
N PRO A 448 -28.46 13.18 7.05
CA PRO A 448 -27.63 12.97 5.86
C PRO A 448 -26.72 11.75 6.02
N LEU A 449 -26.65 10.92 4.98
CA LEU A 449 -25.79 9.73 4.94
C LEU A 449 -24.73 9.84 3.85
N THR A 450 -23.57 9.25 4.12
CA THR A 450 -22.49 9.10 3.15
C THR A 450 -22.14 7.62 3.02
N VAL A 451 -22.05 7.13 1.79
CA VAL A 451 -21.66 5.75 1.48
C VAL A 451 -20.60 5.73 0.38
N SER A 452 -19.57 4.91 0.54
CA SER A 452 -18.58 4.64 -0.49
C SER A 452 -18.70 3.19 -0.95
N ILE A 453 -18.86 2.96 -2.24
CA ILE A 453 -19.02 1.64 -2.87
C ILE A 453 -17.96 1.51 -3.95
N HIS A 454 -16.91 0.72 -3.70
CA HIS A 454 -15.82 0.64 -4.66
C HIS A 454 -15.22 -0.75 -4.86
N ASP A 455 -14.73 -1.03 -6.05
CA ASP A 455 -13.96 -2.25 -6.36
C ASP A 455 -14.71 -3.57 -6.08
N ASN A 456 -16.05 -3.54 -6.08
CA ASN A 456 -16.85 -4.75 -5.92
C ASN A 456 -17.04 -5.44 -7.28
N ILE A 457 -17.03 -6.77 -7.26
CA ILE A 457 -17.43 -7.59 -8.40
C ILE A 457 -18.86 -8.05 -8.15
N VAL A 458 -19.80 -7.61 -9.00
CA VAL A 458 -21.22 -7.93 -8.88
C VAL A 458 -21.70 -8.59 -10.17
N ASP A 459 -22.02 -9.88 -10.09
CA ASP A 459 -22.59 -10.66 -11.19
C ASP A 459 -24.02 -11.11 -10.86
N VAL A 460 -25.00 -10.48 -11.49
CA VAL A 460 -26.42 -10.81 -11.33
C VAL A 460 -26.98 -11.63 -12.50
N SER A 461 -26.10 -12.17 -13.36
CA SER A 461 -26.50 -12.94 -14.55
C SER A 461 -27.17 -14.28 -14.19
N GLU A 462 -26.78 -14.87 -13.07
CA GLU A 462 -27.22 -16.20 -12.64
C GLU A 462 -28.66 -16.24 -12.08
N LEU A 463 -29.29 -15.08 -11.81
CA LEU A 463 -30.67 -15.01 -11.28
C LEU A 463 -31.77 -15.09 -12.35
N SER A 464 -31.43 -15.15 -13.63
CA SER A 464 -32.43 -15.16 -14.70
C SER A 464 -33.45 -16.31 -14.55
N GLY A 465 -34.70 -15.97 -14.18
CA GLY A 465 -35.80 -16.91 -14.00
C GLY A 465 -35.98 -17.52 -12.60
N LEU A 466 -35.21 -17.07 -11.59
CA LEU A 466 -35.31 -17.54 -10.19
C LEU A 466 -35.90 -16.50 -9.23
N SER A 467 -36.00 -15.24 -9.63
CA SER A 467 -36.68 -14.16 -8.88
C SER A 467 -37.78 -13.53 -9.74
N GLU A 468 -38.85 -13.05 -9.11
CA GLU A 468 -39.93 -12.30 -9.78
C GLU A 468 -39.52 -10.84 -10.09
N VAL A 469 -38.41 -10.36 -9.51
CA VAL A 469 -37.89 -8.99 -9.66
C VAL A 469 -36.53 -9.01 -10.35
N THR A 470 -36.28 -8.06 -11.26
CA THR A 470 -34.99 -7.93 -11.94
C THR A 470 -33.97 -7.23 -11.02
N PRO A 471 -32.85 -7.88 -10.65
CA PRO A 471 -31.84 -7.27 -9.78
C PRO A 471 -31.13 -6.12 -10.50
N SER A 472 -30.77 -5.09 -9.73
CA SER A 472 -29.81 -4.06 -10.16
C SER A 472 -28.41 -4.42 -9.66
N GLY A 473 -27.36 -3.92 -10.32
CA GLY A 473 -25.98 -4.06 -9.79
C GLY A 473 -25.80 -3.24 -8.52
N ILE A 474 -25.99 -1.92 -8.61
CA ILE A 474 -25.94 -0.98 -7.49
C ILE A 474 -27.16 -0.05 -7.54
N ALA A 475 -27.83 0.17 -6.41
CA ALA A 475 -28.90 1.14 -6.29
C ALA A 475 -28.71 2.08 -5.08
N VAL A 476 -28.99 3.36 -5.26
CA VAL A 476 -28.92 4.42 -4.23
C VAL A 476 -30.20 5.23 -4.26
N SER A 477 -30.92 5.31 -3.14
CA SER A 477 -32.28 5.89 -3.12
C SER A 477 -32.60 6.66 -1.83
N THR A 478 -33.67 7.45 -1.84
CA THR A 478 -34.23 8.08 -0.64
C THR A 478 -35.74 7.88 -0.54
N HIS A 479 -36.28 7.89 0.69
CA HIS A 479 -37.66 7.51 1.00
C HIS A 479 -38.32 8.45 2.02
N GLY A 480 -39.65 8.57 1.96
CA GLY A 480 -40.40 9.53 2.79
C GLY A 480 -41.06 8.98 4.05
N TRP A 481 -40.68 7.80 4.55
CA TRP A 481 -41.43 7.14 5.63
C TRP A 481 -41.22 7.80 7.00
N ALA A 482 -39.98 8.18 7.34
CA ALA A 482 -39.67 8.94 8.55
C ALA A 482 -40.03 10.44 8.42
N TYR A 483 -40.41 10.90 7.23
CA TYR A 483 -40.63 12.31 6.95
C TYR A 483 -41.97 12.81 7.53
N ALA A 484 -41.90 13.45 8.68
CA ALA A 484 -43.04 14.10 9.34
C ALA A 484 -43.14 15.62 9.03
N GLY A 485 -42.68 16.06 7.85
CA GLY A 485 -42.61 17.48 7.49
C GLY A 485 -41.37 18.23 8.02
N GLY A 486 -40.30 17.49 8.33
CA GLY A 486 -39.00 17.99 8.79
C GLY A 486 -38.02 18.27 7.64
N GLU A 487 -36.73 18.00 7.86
CA GLU A 487 -35.72 17.99 6.80
C GLU A 487 -35.91 16.75 5.91
N GLU A 488 -35.79 16.92 4.60
CA GLU A 488 -35.86 15.80 3.66
C GLU A 488 -34.59 14.95 3.77
N PRO A 489 -34.69 13.61 3.65
CA PRO A 489 -33.53 12.74 3.71
C PRO A 489 -32.55 13.04 2.57
N SER A 490 -31.27 12.83 2.83
CA SER A 490 -30.24 12.98 1.81
C SER A 490 -29.19 11.90 1.92
N ILE A 491 -28.71 11.43 0.77
CA ILE A 491 -27.62 10.47 0.68
C ILE A 491 -26.61 10.93 -0.37
N THR A 492 -25.33 10.91 0.01
CA THR A 492 -24.19 11.15 -0.87
C THR A 492 -23.44 9.84 -1.09
N ALA A 493 -23.31 9.41 -2.35
CA ALA A 493 -22.63 8.17 -2.71
C ALA A 493 -21.36 8.44 -3.53
N THR A 494 -20.30 7.68 -3.27
CA THR A 494 -19.17 7.51 -4.20
C THR A 494 -19.19 6.10 -4.72
N ILE A 495 -19.30 5.91 -6.04
CA ILE A 495 -19.39 4.61 -6.70
C ILE A 495 -18.22 4.50 -7.67
N GLU A 496 -17.19 3.74 -7.31
CA GLU A 496 -15.90 3.74 -8.02
C GLU A 496 -15.35 2.35 -8.33
N GLY A 497 -14.79 2.11 -9.52
CA GLY A 497 -14.00 0.88 -9.75
C GLY A 497 -14.79 -0.44 -9.77
N ASN A 498 -16.12 -0.42 -9.68
CA ASN A 498 -16.92 -1.65 -9.57
C ASN A 498 -17.06 -2.36 -10.93
N GLN A 499 -17.05 -3.69 -10.91
CA GLN A 499 -17.31 -4.55 -12.07
C GLN A 499 -18.72 -5.13 -11.97
N LEU A 500 -19.64 -4.59 -12.77
CA LEU A 500 -21.07 -4.94 -12.75
C LEU A 500 -21.41 -5.68 -14.04
N THR A 501 -21.87 -6.93 -13.90
CA THR A 501 -22.34 -7.75 -15.02
C THR A 501 -23.76 -8.23 -14.75
N GLY A 502 -24.66 -8.07 -15.72
CA GLY A 502 -26.04 -8.51 -15.60
C GLY A 502 -26.63 -8.95 -16.93
N VAL A 503 -27.83 -9.56 -16.89
CA VAL A 503 -28.62 -9.89 -18.10
C VAL A 503 -30.03 -9.30 -18.07
N SER A 504 -30.40 -8.67 -16.94
CA SER A 504 -31.70 -8.04 -16.69
C SER A 504 -31.51 -6.85 -15.76
N GLY A 505 -32.53 -6.00 -15.57
CA GLY A 505 -32.44 -4.87 -14.63
C GLY A 505 -31.49 -3.76 -15.07
N SER A 506 -30.94 -3.04 -14.09
CA SER A 506 -30.07 -1.88 -14.30
C SER A 506 -28.71 -2.05 -13.64
N GLY A 507 -27.63 -1.62 -14.31
CA GLY A 507 -26.29 -1.67 -13.72
C GLY A 507 -26.20 -0.78 -12.49
N ILE A 508 -26.42 0.52 -12.67
CA ILE A 508 -26.44 1.52 -11.60
C ILE A 508 -27.79 2.27 -11.60
N VAL A 509 -28.38 2.46 -10.43
CA VAL A 509 -29.62 3.23 -10.23
C VAL A 509 -29.40 4.30 -9.17
N ILE A 510 -29.64 5.56 -9.52
CA ILE A 510 -29.55 6.71 -8.62
C ILE A 510 -30.93 7.37 -8.55
N GLY A 511 -31.45 7.50 -7.33
CA GLY A 511 -32.83 7.89 -7.11
C GLY A 511 -33.80 6.71 -7.30
N ASP A 512 -35.09 7.02 -7.36
CA ASP A 512 -36.14 6.02 -7.47
C ASP A 512 -37.42 6.62 -8.08
N ASP A 513 -38.20 5.78 -8.76
CA ASP A 513 -39.54 6.12 -9.28
C ASP A 513 -40.62 5.10 -8.88
N VAL A 514 -40.28 4.11 -8.05
CA VAL A 514 -41.24 3.16 -7.49
C VAL A 514 -42.28 3.91 -6.64
N PRO A 515 -43.58 3.91 -7.03
CA PRO A 515 -44.60 4.68 -6.33
C PRO A 515 -44.77 4.30 -4.84
N GLU A 516 -44.57 3.04 -4.52
CA GLU A 516 -44.67 2.46 -3.18
C GLU A 516 -43.60 3.02 -2.23
N HIS A 517 -42.41 3.30 -2.76
CA HIS A 517 -41.26 3.85 -2.03
C HIS A 517 -41.46 5.31 -1.57
N LYS A 518 -42.38 6.05 -2.20
CA LYS A 518 -42.62 7.48 -1.94
C LYS A 518 -41.28 8.27 -1.91
N PRO A 519 -40.53 8.28 -3.02
CA PRO A 519 -39.23 8.95 -3.06
C PRO A 519 -39.36 10.44 -2.73
N ILE A 520 -38.53 10.92 -1.82
CA ILE A 520 -38.42 12.33 -1.39
C ILE A 520 -36.98 12.60 -0.96
N GLY A 521 -36.54 13.86 -1.05
CA GLY A 521 -35.18 14.25 -0.70
C GLY A 521 -34.21 14.15 -1.86
N THR A 522 -32.92 14.06 -1.54
CA THR A 522 -31.84 14.22 -2.53
C THR A 522 -30.87 13.05 -2.51
N VAL A 523 -30.58 12.50 -3.69
CA VAL A 523 -29.47 11.56 -3.92
C VAL A 523 -28.44 12.28 -4.77
N THR A 524 -27.20 12.37 -4.28
CA THR A 524 -26.07 12.88 -5.07
C THR A 524 -25.00 11.81 -5.14
N ALA A 525 -24.51 11.50 -6.34
CA ALA A 525 -23.49 10.48 -6.53
C ALA A 525 -22.32 10.98 -7.39
N THR A 526 -21.11 10.60 -7.01
CA THR A 526 -19.94 10.60 -7.90
C THR A 526 -19.74 9.17 -8.39
N ILE A 527 -19.81 8.97 -9.70
CA ILE A 527 -19.80 7.65 -10.33
C ILE A 527 -18.64 7.64 -11.32
N THR A 528 -17.60 6.85 -11.04
CA THR A 528 -16.39 6.86 -11.85
C THR A 528 -15.74 5.49 -11.97
N ARG A 529 -15.09 5.17 -13.09
CA ARG A 529 -14.31 3.92 -13.27
C ARG A 529 -15.08 2.63 -13.06
N ASN A 530 -16.41 2.64 -13.21
CA ASN A 530 -17.20 1.42 -13.13
C ASN A 530 -17.28 0.76 -14.52
N ASN A 531 -17.14 -0.56 -14.57
CA ASN A 531 -17.42 -1.34 -15.77
C ASN A 531 -18.82 -1.94 -15.65
N VAL A 532 -19.75 -1.51 -16.51
CA VAL A 532 -21.17 -1.86 -16.46
C VAL A 532 -21.59 -2.51 -17.76
N THR A 533 -21.76 -3.83 -17.71
CA THR A 533 -21.91 -4.65 -18.91
C THR A 533 -23.17 -5.53 -18.92
N ASP A 534 -23.77 -5.66 -20.11
CA ASP A 534 -24.86 -6.60 -20.45
C ASP A 534 -26.23 -6.36 -19.76
N TYR A 535 -26.43 -5.23 -19.07
CA TYR A 535 -27.73 -4.89 -18.46
C TYR A 535 -28.77 -4.42 -19.48
N VAL A 536 -30.05 -4.46 -19.09
CA VAL A 536 -31.12 -3.82 -19.88
C VAL A 536 -30.90 -2.30 -19.91
N CYS A 537 -30.47 -1.73 -18.78
CA CYS A 537 -30.04 -0.35 -18.73
C CYS A 537 -28.71 -0.19 -17.97
N GLY A 538 -27.72 0.48 -18.56
CA GLY A 538 -26.42 0.69 -17.93
C GLY A 538 -26.54 1.53 -16.66
N ILE A 539 -27.00 2.77 -16.80
CA ILE A 539 -27.26 3.68 -15.67
C ILE A 539 -28.65 4.34 -15.77
N LYS A 540 -29.35 4.41 -14.62
CA LYS A 540 -30.56 5.19 -14.42
C LYS A 540 -30.34 6.30 -13.40
N ILE A 541 -30.75 7.52 -13.72
CA ILE A 541 -30.80 8.63 -12.77
C ILE A 541 -32.23 9.18 -12.75
N LEU A 542 -32.92 9.01 -11.63
CA LEU A 542 -34.37 9.20 -11.55
C LEU A 542 -34.74 10.22 -10.48
N ASN A 543 -35.56 11.21 -10.85
CA ASN A 543 -36.09 12.23 -9.95
C ASN A 543 -35.04 12.91 -9.05
N THR A 544 -33.78 13.02 -9.49
CA THR A 544 -32.67 13.48 -8.67
C THR A 544 -31.54 14.10 -9.50
N SER A 545 -30.88 15.13 -8.97
CA SER A 545 -29.96 15.98 -9.75
C SER A 545 -28.64 16.22 -8.99
N ASN A 546 -27.65 16.76 -9.70
CA ASN A 546 -26.31 17.07 -9.20
C ASN A 546 -25.42 15.84 -8.95
N SER A 547 -25.66 14.73 -9.65
CA SER A 547 -24.69 13.63 -9.72
C SER A 547 -23.66 13.89 -10.83
N THR A 548 -22.45 13.37 -10.65
CA THR A 548 -21.33 13.47 -11.60
C THR A 548 -20.92 12.08 -12.06
N VAL A 549 -20.88 11.85 -13.38
CA VAL A 549 -20.64 10.54 -14.00
C VAL A 549 -19.52 10.68 -15.03
N TYR A 550 -18.35 10.08 -14.82
CA TYR A 550 -17.21 10.18 -15.74
C TYR A 550 -16.29 8.95 -15.63
N LEU A 551 -15.48 8.67 -16.65
CA LEU A 551 -14.58 7.52 -16.72
C LEU A 551 -15.25 6.15 -16.47
N ASN A 552 -16.55 5.99 -16.77
CA ASN A 552 -17.22 4.69 -16.68
C ASN A 552 -17.30 4.01 -18.05
N ASP A 553 -17.34 2.68 -18.04
CA ASP A 553 -17.50 1.84 -19.22
C ASP A 553 -18.91 1.25 -19.29
N PHE A 554 -19.77 1.81 -20.14
CA PHE A 554 -21.12 1.28 -20.40
C PHE A 554 -21.13 0.42 -21.67
N VAL A 555 -20.99 -0.89 -21.50
CA VAL A 555 -20.71 -1.83 -22.60
C VAL A 555 -21.87 -2.80 -22.81
N ASN A 556 -22.30 -2.99 -24.06
CA ASN A 556 -23.32 -3.98 -24.46
C ASN A 556 -24.67 -3.91 -23.70
N ASN A 557 -25.00 -2.78 -23.07
CA ASN A 557 -26.30 -2.60 -22.45
C ASN A 557 -27.37 -2.37 -23.53
N THR A 558 -28.60 -2.82 -23.30
CA THR A 558 -29.71 -2.56 -24.26
C THR A 558 -29.99 -1.06 -24.39
N GLN A 559 -29.87 -0.31 -23.29
CA GLN A 559 -29.87 1.15 -23.24
C GLN A 559 -28.80 1.63 -22.26
N ASN A 560 -27.77 2.33 -22.71
CA ASN A 560 -26.68 2.70 -21.80
C ASN A 560 -27.10 3.70 -20.70
N VAL A 561 -27.99 4.65 -21.00
CA VAL A 561 -28.43 5.67 -20.03
C VAL A 561 -29.93 5.99 -20.14
N LEU A 562 -30.59 6.15 -18.99
CA LEU A 562 -31.97 6.62 -18.87
C LEU A 562 -32.05 7.67 -17.75
N VAL A 563 -32.68 8.80 -18.05
CA VAL A 563 -32.90 9.89 -17.10
C VAL A 563 -34.34 10.38 -17.17
N ASN A 564 -34.93 10.77 -16.02
CA ASN A 564 -36.18 11.50 -15.97
C ASN A 564 -36.14 12.63 -14.93
N ASP A 565 -36.78 13.77 -15.25
CA ASP A 565 -36.98 14.90 -14.32
C ASP A 565 -35.73 15.28 -13.49
N SER A 566 -34.54 15.28 -14.12
CA SER A 566 -33.22 15.38 -13.46
C SER A 566 -32.24 16.24 -14.28
N THR A 567 -31.19 16.76 -13.63
CA THR A 567 -30.09 17.49 -14.29
C THR A 567 -28.74 17.09 -13.67
N ASN A 568 -27.86 16.48 -14.47
CA ASN A 568 -26.59 15.88 -14.01
C ASN A 568 -25.41 16.28 -14.91
N VAL A 569 -24.20 15.91 -14.50
CA VAL A 569 -22.96 16.18 -15.24
C VAL A 569 -22.32 14.85 -15.65
N TYR A 570 -22.03 14.69 -16.93
CA TYR A 570 -21.45 13.45 -17.49
C TYR A 570 -19.98 13.61 -17.87
N SER A 571 -19.26 14.46 -17.14
CA SER A 571 -17.83 14.70 -17.30
C SER A 571 -17.17 14.96 -15.95
N SER A 572 -15.85 14.82 -15.90
CA SER A 572 -15.06 15.13 -14.71
C SER A 572 -15.34 16.57 -14.22
N PRO A 573 -15.27 16.82 -12.90
CA PRO A 573 -15.54 18.16 -12.34
C PRO A 573 -14.44 19.17 -12.69
N GLU A 574 -13.24 18.69 -12.96
CA GLU A 574 -12.07 19.44 -13.38
C GLU A 574 -11.36 18.75 -14.53
N LYS A 575 -10.45 19.46 -15.21
CA LYS A 575 -9.63 18.86 -16.24
C LYS A 575 -8.69 17.85 -15.60
N LEU A 576 -8.69 16.63 -16.10
CA LEU A 576 -7.78 15.58 -15.69
C LEU A 576 -6.60 15.52 -16.64
N TYR A 577 -5.42 15.27 -16.09
CA TYR A 577 -4.27 14.84 -16.86
C TYR A 577 -4.39 13.32 -17.10
N TYR A 578 -4.25 12.90 -18.34
CA TYR A 578 -4.34 11.50 -18.74
C TYR A 578 -3.42 11.20 -19.92
N THR A 579 -2.95 9.96 -19.99
CA THR A 579 -2.16 9.43 -21.11
C THR A 579 -3.03 8.48 -21.91
N TYR A 580 -3.19 8.76 -23.21
CA TYR A 580 -3.94 7.93 -24.16
C TYR A 580 -3.03 7.58 -25.34
N GLU A 581 -2.88 6.28 -25.64
CA GLU A 581 -1.96 5.76 -26.67
C GLU A 581 -0.51 6.32 -26.58
N GLY A 582 -0.03 6.51 -25.35
CA GLY A 582 1.33 7.01 -25.06
C GLY A 582 1.52 8.52 -25.23
N ARG A 583 0.44 9.27 -25.46
CA ARG A 583 0.45 10.74 -25.53
C ARG A 583 -0.28 11.32 -24.33
N ASP A 584 0.24 12.44 -23.82
CA ASP A 584 -0.31 13.10 -22.64
C ASP A 584 -1.25 14.23 -23.02
N TYR A 585 -2.41 14.29 -22.38
CA TYR A 585 -3.46 15.27 -22.63
C TYR A 585 -3.97 15.86 -21.31
N THR A 586 -4.63 17.02 -21.38
CA THR A 586 -5.28 17.65 -20.22
C THR A 586 -6.63 18.23 -20.62
N ASN A 587 -7.71 17.52 -20.29
CA ASN A 587 -9.06 17.91 -20.66
C ASN A 587 -10.08 17.42 -19.63
N TYR A 588 -11.33 17.86 -19.77
CA TYR A 588 -12.45 17.18 -19.11
C TYR A 588 -12.63 15.81 -19.77
N VAL A 589 -12.96 14.78 -18.98
CA VAL A 589 -13.18 13.43 -19.49
C VAL A 589 -14.59 12.97 -19.17
N GLY A 590 -15.27 12.36 -20.14
CA GLY A 590 -16.63 11.83 -20.02
C GLY A 590 -16.61 10.33 -19.81
N ASN A 591 -17.58 9.62 -20.39
CA ASN A 591 -17.75 8.17 -20.22
C ASN A 591 -17.60 7.43 -21.55
N TYR A 592 -17.25 6.15 -21.49
CA TYR A 592 -17.30 5.29 -22.65
C TYR A 592 -18.72 4.74 -22.83
N TRP A 593 -19.29 4.98 -24.00
CA TRP A 593 -20.61 4.51 -24.38
C TRP A 593 -20.49 3.60 -25.60
N SER A 594 -20.80 2.32 -25.44
CA SER A 594 -20.68 1.33 -26.54
C SER A 594 -21.51 1.60 -27.80
N ASP A 595 -22.50 2.50 -27.71
CA ASP A 595 -23.37 2.96 -28.80
C ASP A 595 -23.04 4.39 -29.29
N TYR A 596 -21.90 4.96 -28.87
CA TYR A 596 -21.39 6.23 -29.40
C TYR A 596 -20.59 5.99 -30.69
N GLU A 597 -20.92 6.75 -31.74
CA GLU A 597 -20.32 6.63 -33.08
C GLU A 597 -19.67 7.96 -33.55
N GLY A 598 -19.32 8.85 -32.61
CA GLY A 598 -18.66 10.12 -32.95
C GLY A 598 -17.25 9.92 -33.50
N ALA A 599 -16.70 11.00 -34.07
CA ALA A 599 -15.31 11.03 -34.54
C ALA A 599 -14.40 11.67 -33.48
N ASP A 600 -13.13 11.35 -33.59
CA ASP A 600 -12.02 11.90 -32.80
C ASP A 600 -10.95 12.35 -33.81
N ALA A 601 -11.07 13.59 -34.26
CA ALA A 601 -10.27 14.12 -35.37
C ALA A 601 -8.86 14.56 -34.93
N ASP A 602 -8.68 14.90 -33.65
CA ASP A 602 -7.41 15.27 -33.05
C ASP A 602 -6.72 14.10 -32.31
N ALA A 603 -7.40 12.96 -32.17
CA ALA A 603 -6.89 11.72 -31.57
C ALA A 603 -6.42 11.93 -30.12
N ASP A 604 -7.12 12.80 -29.39
CA ASP A 604 -6.95 12.96 -27.95
C ASP A 604 -7.64 11.85 -27.15
N GLY A 605 -8.40 10.98 -27.83
CA GLY A 605 -9.17 9.90 -27.24
C GLY A 605 -10.55 10.37 -26.77
N LEU A 606 -10.95 11.61 -26.99
CA LEU A 606 -12.27 12.13 -26.67
C LEU A 606 -13.05 12.40 -27.97
N GLY A 607 -14.35 12.17 -27.93
CA GLY A 607 -15.20 12.41 -29.09
C GLY A 607 -15.49 13.90 -29.29
N ASP A 608 -15.27 14.38 -30.52
CA ASP A 608 -15.49 15.79 -30.93
C ASP A 608 -16.96 16.24 -30.83
N MET A 609 -17.89 15.27 -30.84
CA MET A 609 -19.33 15.53 -30.78
C MET A 609 -19.91 15.08 -29.45
N PRO A 610 -20.69 15.92 -28.75
CA PRO A 610 -21.36 15.50 -27.54
C PRO A 610 -22.26 14.28 -27.75
N ARG A 611 -22.24 13.37 -26.77
CA ARG A 611 -23.21 12.29 -26.67
C ARG A 611 -24.47 12.83 -26.01
N GLU A 612 -25.53 12.99 -26.81
CA GLU A 612 -26.84 13.42 -26.34
C GLU A 612 -27.47 12.41 -25.36
N ILE A 613 -28.00 12.93 -24.25
CA ILE A 613 -28.73 12.17 -23.22
C ILE A 613 -30.14 12.74 -23.14
N THR A 614 -31.14 11.92 -23.48
CA THR A 614 -32.51 12.40 -23.58
C THR A 614 -33.05 12.81 -22.21
N GLY A 615 -33.44 14.08 -22.08
CA GLY A 615 -34.03 14.62 -20.84
C GLY A 615 -33.03 15.18 -19.84
N ASP A 616 -31.73 15.25 -20.19
CA ASP A 616 -30.65 15.74 -19.32
C ASP A 616 -29.58 16.48 -20.16
N ASN A 617 -28.49 16.90 -19.52
CA ASN A 617 -27.30 17.43 -20.19
C ASN A 617 -26.58 16.32 -20.99
N PRO A 618 -26.00 16.63 -22.16
CA PRO A 618 -25.18 15.68 -22.90
C PRO A 618 -23.85 15.42 -22.18
N ASP A 619 -23.24 14.28 -22.47
CA ASP A 619 -21.82 14.06 -22.22
C ASP A 619 -21.03 14.79 -23.32
N ASN A 620 -20.31 15.86 -22.96
CA ASN A 620 -19.56 16.68 -23.91
C ASN A 620 -18.16 16.14 -24.23
N TYR A 621 -17.70 15.11 -23.51
CA TYR A 621 -16.35 14.58 -23.64
C TYR A 621 -16.38 13.03 -23.67
N PRO A 622 -17.23 12.42 -24.50
CA PRO A 622 -17.39 10.97 -24.51
C PRO A 622 -16.05 10.29 -24.85
N LEU A 623 -15.73 9.20 -24.16
CA LEU A 623 -14.49 8.46 -24.42
C LEU A 623 -14.59 7.65 -25.72
N MET A 624 -13.51 7.63 -26.48
CA MET A 624 -13.37 6.85 -27.71
C MET A 624 -12.95 5.39 -27.46
N GLY A 625 -12.30 5.15 -26.32
CA GLY A 625 -11.91 3.81 -25.85
C GLY A 625 -12.44 3.54 -24.43
N LEU A 626 -12.19 2.32 -23.95
CA LEU A 626 -12.48 1.96 -22.56
C LEU A 626 -11.71 2.86 -21.59
N SER A 627 -12.31 3.17 -20.45
CA SER A 627 -11.77 4.03 -19.39
C SER A 627 -10.35 3.65 -18.95
N LYS A 628 -10.03 2.35 -18.92
CA LYS A 628 -8.69 1.84 -18.61
C LYS A 628 -7.58 2.28 -19.57
N ASN A 629 -7.91 2.75 -20.78
CA ASN A 629 -6.95 3.25 -21.76
C ASN A 629 -6.53 4.71 -21.47
N TYR A 630 -7.16 5.38 -20.51
CA TYR A 630 -6.87 6.75 -20.10
C TYR A 630 -6.06 6.70 -18.80
N GLU A 631 -4.80 6.33 -18.93
CA GLU A 631 -3.91 6.10 -17.79
C GLU A 631 -3.64 7.41 -17.05
N GLN A 632 -3.81 7.43 -15.72
CA GLN A 632 -3.36 8.50 -14.86
C GLN A 632 -2.12 8.00 -14.12
N ILE A 633 -0.95 8.35 -14.63
CA ILE A 633 0.32 7.78 -14.16
C ILE A 633 0.86 8.56 -12.95
N GLY A 634 1.44 7.84 -11.99
CA GLY A 634 2.24 8.39 -10.90
C GLY A 634 3.59 7.67 -10.78
N ILE A 635 4.60 8.35 -10.23
CA ILE A 635 5.93 7.79 -10.00
C ILE A 635 6.15 7.67 -8.49
N LEU A 636 6.43 6.47 -8.02
CA LEU A 636 6.76 6.19 -6.63
C LEU A 636 8.26 5.90 -6.52
N VAL A 637 9.02 6.82 -5.95
CA VAL A 637 10.44 6.57 -5.65
C VAL A 637 10.55 5.94 -4.27
N MET A 638 11.24 4.81 -4.16
CA MET A 638 11.38 4.08 -2.89
C MET A 638 12.82 4.04 -2.43
N ALA A 639 13.08 4.40 -1.19
CA ALA A 639 14.41 4.35 -0.59
C ALA A 639 14.39 3.61 0.75
N HIS A 640 15.55 3.14 1.21
CA HIS A 640 15.64 2.37 2.46
C HIS A 640 15.13 3.16 3.70
N GLY A 641 15.55 4.41 3.85
CA GLY A 641 15.23 5.22 5.04
C GLY A 641 16.26 5.08 6.16
N SER A 642 16.24 6.04 7.08
CA SER A 642 17.16 6.13 8.22
C SER A 642 16.53 7.02 9.30
N PRO A 643 16.78 6.77 10.60
CA PRO A 643 16.34 7.69 11.64
C PRO A 643 17.11 9.01 11.61
N SER A 644 18.24 9.07 10.89
CA SER A 644 18.99 10.31 10.72
C SER A 644 18.47 11.12 9.54
N ASP A 645 17.89 12.29 9.83
CA ASP A 645 17.46 13.22 8.79
C ASP A 645 18.62 13.67 7.87
N SER A 646 19.86 13.66 8.37
CA SER A 646 21.04 13.96 7.54
C SER A 646 21.29 12.93 6.43
N TRP A 647 20.71 11.73 6.54
CA TRP A 647 20.70 10.71 5.50
C TRP A 647 19.48 10.88 4.57
N CYS A 648 18.30 11.16 5.12
CA CYS A 648 17.06 11.29 4.34
C CYS A 648 16.98 12.59 3.52
N ALA A 649 17.48 13.71 4.03
CA ALA A 649 17.37 15.01 3.37
C ALA A 649 18.02 15.07 1.96
N PRO A 650 19.24 14.51 1.73
CA PRO A 650 19.80 14.40 0.38
C PRO A 650 18.95 13.54 -0.58
N VAL A 651 18.30 12.49 -0.08
CA VAL A 651 17.38 11.65 -0.88
C VAL A 651 16.16 12.46 -1.31
N ARG A 652 15.51 13.16 -0.36
CA ARG A 652 14.39 14.07 -0.68
C ARG A 652 14.79 15.12 -1.71
N ALA A 653 15.97 15.73 -1.55
CA ALA A 653 16.47 16.73 -2.49
C ALA A 653 16.71 16.15 -3.90
N ALA A 654 17.17 14.91 -4.02
CA ALA A 654 17.32 14.25 -5.31
C ALA A 654 15.94 14.02 -5.98
N VAL A 655 14.95 13.52 -5.23
CA VAL A 655 13.58 13.30 -5.76
C VAL A 655 12.90 14.62 -6.13
N GLN A 656 13.11 15.69 -5.37
CA GLN A 656 12.58 17.02 -5.70
C GLN A 656 13.12 17.61 -7.02
N ASN A 657 14.28 17.14 -7.49
CA ASN A 657 14.85 17.57 -8.77
C ASN A 657 14.32 16.75 -9.96
N VAL A 658 13.47 15.74 -9.73
CA VAL A 658 12.82 14.96 -10.80
C VAL A 658 11.84 15.87 -11.54
N SER A 659 12.12 16.09 -12.82
CA SER A 659 11.26 16.80 -13.75
C SER A 659 10.36 15.81 -14.47
N SER A 660 9.14 15.67 -13.95
CA SER A 660 8.11 14.78 -14.47
C SER A 660 6.80 15.54 -14.66
N PRO A 661 6.03 15.28 -15.75
CA PRO A 661 4.66 15.77 -15.86
C PRO A 661 3.69 14.99 -14.96
N TYR A 662 4.10 13.80 -14.49
CA TYR A 662 3.36 12.93 -13.57
C TYR A 662 3.67 13.28 -12.11
N PRO A 663 2.71 13.14 -11.17
CA PRO A 663 2.99 13.25 -9.74
C PRO A 663 4.10 12.28 -9.30
N VAL A 664 5.04 12.77 -8.51
CA VAL A 664 6.18 12.00 -7.98
C VAL A 664 6.13 12.02 -6.46
N GLU A 665 6.06 10.85 -5.85
CA GLU A 665 6.07 10.71 -4.39
C GLU A 665 7.27 9.85 -3.93
N LEU A 666 7.76 10.13 -2.72
CA LEU A 666 8.86 9.40 -2.09
C LEU A 666 8.33 8.61 -0.90
N GLY A 667 8.57 7.30 -0.91
CA GLY A 667 8.32 6.39 0.21
C GLY A 667 9.61 5.79 0.76
N PHE A 668 9.73 5.74 2.08
CA PHE A 668 10.80 5.02 2.76
C PHE A 668 10.31 3.67 3.25
N LEU A 669 11.15 2.65 3.10
CA LEU A 669 10.86 1.30 3.59
C LEU A 669 10.81 1.27 5.12
N GLU A 670 11.69 2.00 5.81
CA GLU A 670 11.85 1.93 7.27
C GLU A 670 12.20 3.29 7.91
N PHE A 671 12.04 3.38 9.25
CA PHE A 671 12.50 4.47 10.12
C PHE A 671 11.88 5.85 9.93
N VAL A 672 11.11 6.09 8.86
CA VAL A 672 10.52 7.41 8.55
C VAL A 672 8.99 7.31 8.57
N PRO A 673 8.35 7.26 9.76
CA PRO A 673 6.95 6.85 9.92
C PRO A 673 5.91 7.75 9.23
N ASN A 674 6.26 8.98 8.85
CA ASN A 674 5.36 9.92 8.15
C ASN A 674 5.60 9.98 6.63
N GLU A 675 6.57 9.21 6.12
CA GLU A 675 6.95 9.17 4.71
C GLU A 675 7.19 7.72 4.29
N THR A 676 6.36 6.79 4.78
CA THR A 676 6.45 5.38 4.40
C THR A 676 6.01 5.15 2.96
N ILE A 677 6.31 3.97 2.40
CA ILE A 677 5.81 3.57 1.07
C ILE A 677 4.28 3.65 1.00
N ASN A 678 3.56 3.14 2.01
CA ASN A 678 2.09 3.21 2.06
C ASN A 678 1.59 4.66 2.04
N VAL A 679 2.19 5.57 2.82
CA VAL A 679 1.81 7.00 2.80
C VAL A 679 2.06 7.65 1.43
N ALA A 680 3.11 7.24 0.73
CA ALA A 680 3.38 7.72 -0.63
C ALA A 680 2.35 7.19 -1.64
N VAL A 681 1.96 5.92 -1.53
CA VAL A 681 0.88 5.32 -2.34
C VAL A 681 -0.46 6.01 -2.07
N ASP A 682 -0.83 6.23 -0.80
CA ASP A 682 -2.07 6.91 -0.42
C ASP A 682 -2.20 8.30 -1.06
N LYS A 683 -1.09 9.02 -1.20
CA LYS A 683 -1.08 10.33 -1.88
C LYS A 683 -1.26 10.21 -3.39
N LEU A 684 -0.70 9.18 -4.01
CA LEU A 684 -0.89 8.92 -5.44
C LEU A 684 -2.34 8.51 -5.71
N ASP A 685 -2.93 7.66 -4.87
CA ASP A 685 -4.34 7.28 -4.94
C ASP A 685 -5.26 8.49 -4.74
N ALA A 686 -4.96 9.35 -3.76
CA ALA A 686 -5.67 10.61 -3.55
C ALA A 686 -5.55 11.59 -4.74
N ALA A 687 -4.50 11.46 -5.56
CA ALA A 687 -4.33 12.20 -6.82
C ALA A 687 -5.03 11.54 -8.02
N GLY A 688 -5.73 10.42 -7.81
CA GLY A 688 -6.45 9.68 -8.85
C GLY A 688 -5.55 8.85 -9.76
N VAL A 689 -4.34 8.50 -9.32
CA VAL A 689 -3.42 7.65 -10.11
C VAL A 689 -4.05 6.27 -10.34
N THR A 690 -3.95 5.75 -11.56
CA THR A 690 -4.36 4.38 -11.94
C THR A 690 -3.19 3.46 -12.18
N LYS A 691 -1.99 4.01 -12.33
CA LYS A 691 -0.78 3.26 -12.64
C LYS A 691 0.42 3.90 -11.97
N ILE A 692 1.07 3.15 -11.09
CA ILE A 692 2.23 3.59 -10.33
C ILE A 692 3.47 2.93 -10.91
N ILE A 693 4.43 3.74 -11.37
CA ILE A 693 5.76 3.25 -11.73
C ILE A 693 6.64 3.38 -10.48
N ALA A 694 6.95 2.24 -9.87
CA ALA A 694 7.68 2.15 -8.62
C ALA A 694 9.19 1.98 -8.90
N VAL A 695 9.98 3.01 -8.55
CA VAL A 695 11.41 3.13 -8.85
C VAL A 695 12.24 2.91 -7.57
N PRO A 696 12.95 1.78 -7.42
CA PRO A 696 13.77 1.49 -6.23
C PRO A 696 15.10 2.26 -6.27
N LEU A 697 15.23 3.31 -5.45
CA LEU A 697 16.51 4.00 -5.21
C LEU A 697 17.41 3.17 -4.28
N PHE A 698 17.80 2.00 -4.77
CA PHE A 698 18.70 1.04 -4.14
C PHE A 698 19.86 0.73 -5.09
N ILE A 699 21.05 0.39 -4.56
CA ILE A 699 22.25 0.22 -5.39
C ILE A 699 22.15 -0.97 -6.35
N SER A 700 21.48 -2.06 -5.98
CA SER A 700 21.38 -3.24 -6.83
C SER A 700 20.02 -3.91 -6.72
N SER A 701 19.54 -4.46 -7.84
CA SER A 701 18.35 -5.30 -7.93
C SER A 701 18.55 -6.67 -7.27
N SER A 702 19.80 -7.05 -6.98
CA SER A 702 20.16 -8.23 -6.17
C SER A 702 20.32 -7.89 -4.68
N SER A 703 19.59 -6.88 -4.21
CA SER A 703 19.50 -6.56 -2.78
C SER A 703 18.35 -7.34 -2.16
N GLY A 704 18.54 -7.90 -0.97
CA GLY A 704 17.46 -8.58 -0.22
C GLY A 704 16.25 -7.68 0.08
N HIS A 705 16.41 -6.35 0.01
CA HIS A 705 15.28 -5.42 0.13
C HIS A 705 14.33 -5.43 -1.07
N ILE A 706 14.73 -5.90 -2.25
CA ILE A 706 13.85 -5.88 -3.42
C ILE A 706 12.64 -6.78 -3.21
N THR A 707 12.83 -7.96 -2.62
CA THR A 707 11.72 -8.87 -2.27
C THR A 707 10.82 -8.29 -1.18
N GLU A 708 11.38 -7.51 -0.24
CA GLU A 708 10.60 -6.77 0.76
C GLU A 708 9.75 -5.67 0.10
N LEU A 709 10.30 -4.95 -0.88
CA LEU A 709 9.53 -3.96 -1.66
C LEU A 709 8.39 -4.62 -2.45
N GLU A 710 8.64 -5.77 -3.10
CA GLU A 710 7.58 -6.51 -3.79
C GLU A 710 6.42 -6.87 -2.85
N TYR A 711 6.72 -7.30 -1.63
CA TYR A 711 5.70 -7.61 -0.63
C TYR A 711 4.96 -6.35 -0.14
N VAL A 712 5.69 -5.27 0.20
CA VAL A 712 5.08 -3.99 0.61
C VAL A 712 4.25 -3.36 -0.51
N LEU A 713 4.57 -3.61 -1.78
CA LEU A 713 3.78 -3.15 -2.92
C LEU A 713 2.62 -4.10 -3.29
N GLY A 714 2.42 -5.21 -2.57
CA GLY A 714 1.38 -6.19 -2.89
C GLY A 714 1.64 -7.01 -4.17
N LEU A 715 2.85 -6.94 -4.73
CA LEU A 715 3.26 -7.72 -5.91
C LEU A 715 3.63 -9.17 -5.57
N ARG A 716 3.66 -9.50 -4.27
CA ARG A 716 4.06 -10.78 -3.70
C ARG A 716 3.25 -11.05 -2.43
N GLU A 717 2.71 -12.25 -2.31
CA GLU A 717 1.87 -12.66 -1.16
C GLU A 717 2.69 -13.07 0.09
N ASP A 718 3.95 -13.51 -0.07
CA ASP A 718 4.75 -14.11 1.01
C ASP A 718 6.28 -13.91 0.80
N LEU A 719 7.05 -13.78 1.90
CA LEU A 719 8.51 -13.70 1.93
C LEU A 719 9.22 -15.03 2.28
N SER A 720 8.47 -16.11 2.54
CA SER A 720 9.01 -17.39 3.06
C SER A 720 9.97 -18.13 2.12
N GLU A 721 9.96 -17.87 0.81
CA GLU A 721 10.91 -18.47 -0.14
C GLU A 721 12.38 -18.08 0.12
N MET A 722 12.64 -17.04 0.92
CA MET A 722 14.00 -16.67 1.39
C MET A 722 14.57 -17.65 2.43
N SER A 723 13.76 -18.55 3.00
CA SER A 723 14.10 -19.41 4.15
C SER A 723 15.04 -20.61 3.86
N MET A 724 15.42 -20.86 2.60
CA MET A 724 16.17 -22.07 2.25
C MET A 724 17.68 -21.99 2.58
N MET A 725 18.06 -21.76 3.86
CA MET A 725 19.31 -22.26 4.49
C MET A 725 19.43 -21.86 5.97
N SER A 726 18.80 -22.61 6.89
CA SER A 726 19.30 -22.69 8.27
C SER A 726 18.99 -24.06 8.87
N THR A 727 20.01 -24.92 8.94
CA THR A 727 19.94 -26.20 9.67
C THR A 727 20.47 -26.01 11.09
N THR A 728 19.60 -25.86 12.09
CA THR A 728 19.74 -26.53 13.40
C THR A 728 18.49 -26.32 14.26
N GLN A 729 18.14 -27.37 15.00
CA GLN A 729 16.92 -27.57 15.79
C GLN A 729 16.76 -26.62 17.00
N GLN A 730 15.49 -26.28 17.27
CA GLN A 730 14.75 -26.36 18.56
C GLN A 730 14.24 -25.03 19.17
N GLU A 731 12.94 -25.06 19.55
CA GLU A 731 12.03 -24.07 20.22
C GLU A 731 10.99 -23.37 19.29
N PRO A 732 9.71 -23.19 19.70
CA PRO A 732 8.61 -22.63 18.88
C PRO A 732 8.52 -21.08 19.04
N VAL A 733 8.08 -20.20 18.14
CA VAL A 733 7.83 -20.14 16.68
C VAL A 733 8.12 -18.68 16.27
N THR A 734 9.35 -18.37 15.88
CA THR A 734 9.68 -17.16 15.09
C THR A 734 10.56 -17.60 13.94
N ASN A 735 9.96 -17.75 12.76
CA ASN A 735 10.71 -18.08 11.56
C ASN A 735 11.44 -16.82 11.10
N VAL A 736 12.72 -16.70 11.46
CA VAL A 736 13.61 -15.69 10.90
C VAL A 736 13.78 -16.00 9.42
N ILE A 737 13.30 -15.10 8.57
CA ILE A 737 13.26 -15.22 7.11
C ILE A 737 14.59 -14.79 6.50
N SER A 738 15.11 -13.64 6.96
CA SER A 738 16.40 -13.10 6.54
C SER A 738 17.05 -12.35 7.69
N THR A 739 18.38 -12.29 7.68
CA THR A 739 19.17 -11.49 8.61
C THR A 739 20.21 -10.71 7.82
N MET A 740 20.35 -9.42 8.11
CA MET A 740 21.37 -8.57 7.49
C MET A 740 22.05 -7.70 8.54
N ARG A 741 23.30 -7.32 8.29
CA ARG A 741 24.00 -6.35 9.11
C ARG A 741 23.71 -4.94 8.63
N THR A 742 23.27 -4.07 9.53
CA THR A 742 23.07 -2.65 9.30
C THR A 742 23.75 -1.80 10.36
N SER A 743 23.77 -0.49 10.18
CA SER A 743 24.28 0.46 11.16
C SER A 743 23.36 1.65 11.29
N VAL A 744 22.87 1.88 12.50
CA VAL A 744 22.05 3.05 12.85
C VAL A 744 22.82 3.90 13.85
N GLU A 745 23.02 5.18 13.52
CA GLU A 745 23.81 6.14 14.33
C GLU A 745 25.21 5.65 14.77
N GLY A 746 25.79 4.72 14.00
CA GLY A 746 27.12 4.15 14.25
C GLY A 746 27.15 3.00 15.24
N VAL A 747 25.99 2.46 15.63
CA VAL A 747 25.83 1.16 16.28
C VAL A 747 25.55 0.12 15.21
N GLU A 748 26.34 -0.96 15.17
CA GLU A 748 26.07 -2.09 14.28
C GLU A 748 24.97 -2.98 14.86
N LEU A 749 23.96 -3.22 14.04
CA LEU A 749 22.76 -3.97 14.37
C LEU A 749 22.61 -5.15 13.40
N GLU A 750 22.09 -6.25 13.91
CA GLU A 750 21.51 -7.33 13.11
C GLU A 750 20.03 -6.99 12.89
N ARG A 751 19.66 -6.70 11.64
CA ARG A 751 18.27 -6.53 11.22
C ARG A 751 17.77 -7.90 10.78
N SER A 752 16.66 -8.34 11.35
CA SER A 752 16.02 -9.63 11.04
C SER A 752 14.60 -9.41 10.54
N VAL A 753 14.23 -10.06 9.44
CA VAL A 753 12.82 -10.19 9.04
C VAL A 753 12.27 -11.46 9.66
N ILE A 754 11.17 -11.36 10.38
CA ILE A 754 10.57 -12.43 11.16
C ILE A 754 9.13 -12.64 10.69
N SER A 755 8.74 -13.89 10.46
CA SER A 755 7.35 -14.24 10.17
C SER A 755 6.61 -14.68 11.44
N ARG A 756 5.40 -14.16 11.63
CA ARG A 756 4.44 -14.56 12.67
C ARG A 756 3.03 -14.55 12.11
N GLU A 757 2.33 -15.68 12.18
CA GLU A 757 0.93 -15.80 11.77
C GLU A 757 0.63 -15.27 10.35
N GLY A 758 1.56 -15.49 9.40
CA GLY A 758 1.43 -15.01 8.01
C GLY A 758 1.76 -13.54 7.79
N ARG A 759 2.21 -12.82 8.83
CA ARG A 759 2.67 -11.41 8.76
C ARG A 759 4.18 -11.32 8.95
N PHE A 760 4.78 -10.24 8.46
CA PHE A 760 6.22 -10.04 8.49
C PHE A 760 6.60 -8.80 9.29
N PHE A 761 7.62 -8.95 10.13
CA PHE A 761 8.09 -7.91 11.04
C PHE A 761 9.59 -7.74 10.90
N VAL A 762 10.06 -6.52 11.00
CA VAL A 762 11.47 -6.17 11.07
C VAL A 762 11.85 -5.96 12.52
N SER A 763 12.90 -6.66 12.95
CA SER A 763 13.46 -6.58 14.29
C SER A 763 14.93 -6.19 14.24
N TYR A 764 15.40 -5.43 15.23
CA TYR A 764 16.79 -4.95 15.31
C TYR A 764 17.46 -5.41 16.60
N THR A 765 18.57 -6.11 16.47
CA THR A 765 19.37 -6.58 17.62
C THR A 765 20.78 -5.99 17.58
N PRO A 766 21.23 -5.25 18.62
CA PRO A 766 22.62 -4.79 18.70
C PRO A 766 23.64 -5.93 18.70
N ILE A 767 24.67 -5.84 17.86
CA ILE A 767 25.70 -6.89 17.75
C ILE A 767 26.71 -6.84 18.91
N SER A 768 26.81 -5.72 19.65
CA SER A 768 27.73 -5.55 20.79
C SER A 768 27.00 -5.42 22.13
N GLU A 769 27.37 -6.22 23.14
CA GLU A 769 26.84 -6.14 24.50
C GLU A 769 27.09 -4.75 25.13
N GLY A 770 26.00 -4.07 25.53
CA GLY A 770 26.05 -2.90 26.43
C GLY A 770 25.73 -1.53 25.83
N ILE A 771 25.27 -1.45 24.57
CA ILE A 771 24.79 -0.19 23.97
C ILE A 771 23.26 -0.21 23.91
N SER A 772 22.62 0.64 24.72
CA SER A 772 21.19 0.93 24.64
C SER A 772 20.97 1.93 23.50
N ILE A 773 20.31 1.51 22.42
CA ILE A 773 19.77 2.45 21.43
C ILE A 773 18.52 3.06 22.05
N THR A 774 18.57 4.34 22.38
CA THR A 774 17.37 5.10 22.76
C THR A 774 17.19 6.21 21.75
N GLN A 775 16.27 6.04 20.81
CA GLN A 775 15.64 7.19 20.17
C GLN A 775 14.13 6.98 20.11
N HIS A 776 13.42 8.02 20.57
CA HIS A 776 11.98 8.24 20.50
C HIS A 776 11.04 7.28 21.25
N GLY A 777 11.14 7.26 22.59
CA GLY A 777 9.94 7.10 23.43
C GLY A 777 9.28 5.72 23.50
N GLY A 778 9.91 4.67 22.96
CA GLY A 778 9.54 3.27 23.09
C GLY A 778 10.72 2.43 23.58
N GLY A 779 10.47 1.26 24.19
CA GLY A 779 11.49 0.38 24.76
C GLY A 779 12.35 -0.35 23.71
N ALA A 780 13.39 -1.04 24.16
CA ALA A 780 14.39 -1.74 23.35
C ALA A 780 13.89 -3.02 22.61
N GLU A 781 12.61 -3.09 22.24
CA GLU A 781 11.96 -4.27 21.63
C GLU A 781 10.80 -3.86 20.68
N GLU A 782 10.92 -2.76 19.92
CA GLU A 782 9.90 -2.40 18.93
C GLU A 782 10.20 -3.07 17.58
N GLU A 783 9.33 -4.00 17.19
CA GLU A 783 9.30 -4.62 15.87
C GLU A 783 8.39 -3.79 14.95
N GLU A 784 8.85 -3.48 13.73
CA GLU A 784 8.06 -2.76 12.73
C GLU A 784 7.41 -3.76 11.76
N GLU A 785 6.11 -3.68 11.55
CA GLU A 785 5.42 -4.56 10.60
C GLU A 785 5.60 -4.09 9.14
N LEU A 786 5.89 -5.02 8.23
CA LEU A 786 5.78 -4.78 6.80
C LEU A 786 4.31 -4.96 6.39
N VAL A 787 3.68 -3.87 5.96
CA VAL A 787 2.25 -3.85 5.58
C VAL A 787 2.14 -3.61 4.06
N PRO A 788 1.50 -4.52 3.30
CA PRO A 788 1.21 -4.28 1.88
C PRO A 788 0.41 -2.99 1.65
N ALA A 789 0.69 -2.30 0.56
CA ALA A 789 -0.03 -1.10 0.14
C ALA A 789 -1.45 -1.47 -0.31
N ASP A 790 -2.44 -0.72 0.18
CA ASP A 790 -3.85 -0.89 -0.15
C ASP A 790 -4.22 0.06 -1.29
N THR A 791 -4.05 -0.39 -2.53
CA THR A 791 -4.30 0.41 -3.74
C THR A 791 -4.87 -0.46 -4.86
N THR A 792 -5.67 0.16 -5.73
CA THR A 792 -6.19 -0.46 -6.96
C THR A 792 -5.43 -0.03 -8.20
N ALA A 793 -4.45 0.88 -8.06
CA ALA A 793 -3.58 1.27 -9.15
C ALA A 793 -2.69 0.09 -9.58
N GLU A 794 -2.48 -0.07 -10.89
CA GLU A 794 -1.51 -1.03 -11.42
C GLU A 794 -0.10 -0.59 -11.00
N ILE A 795 0.62 -1.41 -10.24
CA ILE A 795 2.00 -1.12 -9.85
C ILE A 795 2.97 -1.84 -10.78
N VAL A 796 3.87 -1.08 -11.39
CA VAL A 796 5.00 -1.59 -12.19
C VAL A 796 6.30 -1.30 -11.45
N LEU A 797 6.95 -2.36 -10.92
CA LEU A 797 8.24 -2.26 -10.24
C LEU A 797 9.39 -2.28 -11.25
N THR A 798 10.20 -1.22 -11.27
CA THR A 798 11.40 -1.16 -12.12
C THR A 798 12.60 -1.86 -11.46
N ASN A 799 13.67 -2.06 -12.23
CA ASN A 799 14.97 -2.40 -11.65
C ASN A 799 15.50 -1.26 -10.77
N ALA A 800 16.39 -1.61 -9.84
CA ALA A 800 17.16 -0.66 -9.05
C ALA A 800 18.30 -0.04 -9.89
N ILE A 801 19.25 0.66 -9.24
CA ILE A 801 20.34 1.39 -9.92
C ILE A 801 21.24 0.48 -10.79
N ASP A 802 21.69 -0.64 -10.22
CA ASP A 802 22.63 -1.58 -10.82
C ASP A 802 23.84 -0.91 -11.50
N ASP A 803 23.98 -1.06 -12.82
CA ASP A 803 25.11 -0.57 -13.61
C ASP A 803 24.74 0.58 -14.55
N HIS A 804 23.70 1.34 -14.23
CA HIS A 804 23.20 2.41 -15.09
C HIS A 804 24.28 3.48 -15.36
N TRP A 805 24.39 3.93 -16.62
CA TRP A 805 25.47 4.83 -17.07
C TRP A 805 25.46 6.19 -16.35
N ALA A 806 24.30 6.69 -15.93
CA ALA A 806 24.17 7.93 -15.15
C ALA A 806 24.93 7.84 -13.81
N ILE A 807 24.98 6.65 -13.21
CA ILE A 807 25.72 6.40 -11.97
C ILE A 807 27.22 6.29 -12.25
N ALA A 808 27.60 5.78 -13.43
CA ALA A 808 28.98 5.84 -13.88
C ALA A 808 29.46 7.29 -14.03
N ASP A 809 28.61 8.20 -14.52
CA ASP A 809 28.93 9.62 -14.65
C ASP A 809 29.18 10.29 -13.29
N ILE A 810 28.36 9.99 -12.27
CA ILE A 810 28.63 10.43 -10.88
C ILE A 810 30.03 9.97 -10.42
N LEU A 811 30.36 8.70 -10.62
CA LEU A 811 31.67 8.16 -10.20
C LEU A 811 32.84 8.79 -11.00
N VAL A 812 32.62 9.09 -12.28
CA VAL A 812 33.59 9.81 -13.13
C VAL A 812 33.82 11.22 -12.59
N ASP A 813 32.77 11.98 -12.30
CA ASP A 813 32.87 13.35 -11.79
C ASP A 813 33.60 13.40 -10.44
N ARG A 814 33.26 12.49 -9.53
CA ARG A 814 33.96 12.34 -8.25
C ARG A 814 35.43 11.95 -8.44
N THR A 815 35.73 11.10 -9.43
CA THR A 815 37.12 10.73 -9.75
C THR A 815 37.90 11.93 -10.26
N VAL A 816 37.35 12.66 -11.23
CA VAL A 816 38.00 13.82 -11.85
C VAL A 816 38.29 14.92 -10.83
N ALA A 817 37.39 15.14 -9.87
CA ALA A 817 37.58 16.09 -8.79
C ALA A 817 38.74 15.74 -7.84
N LEU A 818 39.09 14.45 -7.72
CA LEU A 818 40.12 13.95 -6.79
C LEU A 818 41.46 13.63 -7.45
N SER A 819 41.45 13.27 -8.74
CA SER A 819 42.62 12.80 -9.48
C SER A 819 43.65 13.92 -9.70
N ASN A 820 44.93 13.61 -9.50
CA ASN A 820 46.04 14.55 -9.73
C ASN A 820 47.09 13.99 -10.70
N ASP A 821 47.33 12.68 -10.67
CA ASP A 821 48.23 11.96 -11.58
C ASP A 821 47.55 10.68 -12.10
N PRO A 822 46.58 10.80 -13.02
CA PRO A 822 45.70 9.69 -13.44
C PRO A 822 46.46 8.42 -13.85
N ALA A 823 47.61 8.57 -14.51
CA ALA A 823 48.38 7.45 -15.05
C ALA A 823 49.00 6.55 -13.97
N ASN A 824 49.04 6.99 -12.71
CA ASN A 824 49.52 6.23 -11.55
C ASN A 824 48.46 6.13 -10.44
N GLU A 825 47.18 6.36 -10.79
CA GLU A 825 46.06 6.35 -9.88
C GLU A 825 45.07 5.26 -10.28
N THR A 826 44.58 4.50 -9.30
CA THR A 826 43.55 3.48 -9.50
C THR A 826 42.33 3.85 -8.67
N VAL A 827 41.17 3.91 -9.33
CA VAL A 827 39.89 4.15 -8.65
C VAL A 827 39.44 2.85 -7.99
N VAL A 828 39.00 2.93 -6.74
CA VAL A 828 38.37 1.83 -6.01
C VAL A 828 37.06 2.34 -5.46
N PHE A 829 35.93 1.98 -6.07
CA PHE A 829 34.64 2.27 -5.45
C PHE A 829 34.20 1.13 -4.54
N PHE A 830 33.36 1.45 -3.54
CA PHE A 830 32.81 0.45 -2.65
C PHE A 830 31.30 0.57 -2.51
N ALA A 831 30.62 -0.58 -2.55
CA ALA A 831 29.20 -0.70 -2.31
C ALA A 831 28.93 -1.52 -1.04
N HIS A 832 27.68 -1.59 -0.59
CA HIS A 832 27.32 -2.37 0.59
C HIS A 832 27.69 -3.86 0.40
N GLY A 833 27.25 -4.46 -0.71
CA GLY A 833 27.36 -5.89 -0.95
C GLY A 833 26.40 -6.70 -0.09
N THR A 834 26.54 -8.03 -0.18
CA THR A 834 25.76 -9.01 0.56
C THR A 834 26.66 -10.19 0.94
N ASP A 835 26.38 -10.83 2.07
CA ASP A 835 27.00 -12.09 2.48
C ASP A 835 26.20 -13.32 2.00
N ASP A 836 25.03 -13.08 1.37
CA ASP A 836 24.25 -14.09 0.67
C ASP A 836 24.84 -14.42 -0.70
N GLU A 837 25.22 -15.67 -0.89
CA GLU A 837 25.85 -16.16 -2.12
C GLU A 837 24.87 -16.28 -3.30
N THR A 838 23.55 -16.33 -3.07
CA THR A 838 22.59 -16.37 -4.19
C THR A 838 22.61 -15.06 -4.97
N ASP A 839 22.72 -13.95 -4.25
CA ASP A 839 22.56 -12.60 -4.78
C ASP A 839 23.91 -11.94 -5.08
N PHE A 840 24.99 -12.42 -4.45
CA PHE A 840 26.33 -11.84 -4.59
C PHE A 840 26.82 -11.78 -6.05
N ALA A 841 26.45 -12.75 -6.88
CA ALA A 841 26.80 -12.74 -8.30
C ALA A 841 26.22 -11.52 -9.05
N GLY A 842 25.02 -11.06 -8.68
CA GLY A 842 24.42 -9.84 -9.23
C GLY A 842 25.21 -8.59 -8.87
N TRP A 843 25.57 -8.44 -7.58
CA TRP A 843 26.42 -7.34 -7.10
C TRP A 843 27.76 -7.27 -7.83
N VAL A 844 28.41 -8.41 -8.04
CA VAL A 844 29.67 -8.51 -8.77
C VAL A 844 29.49 -8.11 -10.23
N ASN A 845 28.47 -8.63 -10.92
CA ASN A 845 28.23 -8.34 -12.33
C ASN A 845 27.96 -6.86 -12.58
N SER A 846 27.09 -6.23 -11.77
CA SER A 846 26.79 -4.80 -11.89
C SER A 846 28.01 -3.94 -11.56
N SER A 847 28.78 -4.30 -10.53
CA SER A 847 30.01 -3.56 -10.16
C SER A 847 31.13 -3.71 -11.20
N ASP A 848 31.29 -4.89 -11.81
CA ASP A 848 32.28 -5.12 -12.87
C ASP A 848 31.95 -4.30 -14.13
N SER A 849 30.68 -4.30 -14.53
CA SER A 849 30.17 -3.45 -15.61
C SER A 849 30.43 -1.97 -15.32
N LEU A 850 30.08 -1.50 -14.11
CA LEU A 850 30.24 -0.10 -13.72
C LEU A 850 31.72 0.31 -13.68
N ALA A 851 32.61 -0.53 -13.16
CA ALA A 851 34.05 -0.28 -13.16
C ALA A 851 34.61 -0.15 -14.58
N GLU A 852 34.17 -1.00 -15.50
CA GLU A 852 34.55 -0.89 -16.90
C GLU A 852 34.03 0.38 -17.55
N GLN A 853 32.76 0.76 -17.30
CA GLN A 853 32.17 2.00 -17.81
C GLN A 853 32.95 3.23 -17.34
N VAL A 854 33.22 3.35 -16.03
CA VAL A 854 33.99 4.46 -15.45
C VAL A 854 35.39 4.53 -16.07
N LYS A 855 36.08 3.39 -16.22
CA LYS A 855 37.41 3.33 -16.84
C LYS A 855 37.39 3.82 -18.29
N LEU A 856 36.40 3.36 -19.07
CA LEU A 856 36.26 3.73 -20.48
C LEU A 856 35.86 5.20 -20.65
N LYS A 857 34.97 5.72 -19.80
CA LYS A 857 34.55 7.14 -19.78
C LYS A 857 35.73 8.05 -19.44
N LEU A 858 36.47 7.77 -18.37
CA LEU A 858 37.67 8.56 -18.00
C LEU A 858 38.71 8.55 -19.14
N LYS A 859 39.16 7.36 -19.56
CA LYS A 859 40.32 7.22 -20.47
C LYS A 859 40.02 7.64 -21.90
N TYR A 860 38.87 7.28 -22.42
CA TYR A 860 38.56 7.49 -23.84
C TYR A 860 37.43 8.50 -24.07
N GLY A 861 36.53 8.69 -23.10
CA GLY A 861 35.47 9.71 -23.15
C GLY A 861 35.99 11.12 -22.82
N LEU A 862 36.78 11.26 -21.75
CA LEU A 862 37.34 12.54 -21.29
C LEU A 862 38.84 12.70 -21.59
N GLY A 863 39.55 11.60 -21.88
CA GLY A 863 41.00 11.64 -22.10
C GLY A 863 41.83 11.69 -20.81
N VAL A 864 41.21 11.38 -19.66
CA VAL A 864 41.87 11.21 -18.37
C VAL A 864 42.48 9.82 -18.32
N ASP A 865 43.80 9.72 -18.48
CA ASP A 865 44.54 8.45 -18.62
C ASP A 865 44.67 7.69 -17.28
N ILE A 866 43.54 7.31 -16.67
CA ILE A 866 43.48 6.54 -15.43
C ILE A 866 44.13 5.15 -15.61
N GLU A 867 44.87 4.69 -14.61
CA GLU A 867 45.56 3.38 -14.65
C GLU A 867 44.55 2.23 -14.68
N ASP A 868 43.69 2.17 -13.67
CA ASP A 868 42.71 1.10 -13.48
C ASP A 868 41.48 1.57 -12.67
N VAL A 869 40.41 0.80 -12.72
CA VAL A 869 39.20 0.99 -11.90
C VAL A 869 38.79 -0.37 -11.34
N ARG A 870 38.55 -0.42 -10.03
CA ARG A 870 38.17 -1.62 -9.29
C ARG A 870 36.99 -1.33 -8.37
N TYR A 871 36.37 -2.40 -7.88
CA TYR A 871 35.27 -2.34 -6.92
C TYR A 871 35.60 -3.17 -5.68
N SER A 872 34.83 -2.94 -4.62
CA SER A 872 34.93 -3.65 -3.36
C SER A 872 33.59 -3.61 -2.61
N PHE A 873 33.44 -4.45 -1.60
CA PHE A 873 32.21 -4.54 -0.79
C PHE A 873 32.50 -4.39 0.70
N VAL A 874 31.54 -3.81 1.42
CA VAL A 874 31.62 -3.67 2.88
C VAL A 874 31.35 -5.01 3.58
N PHE A 875 30.37 -5.78 3.08
CA PHE A 875 29.94 -7.04 3.69
C PHE A 875 29.85 -8.21 2.70
N PRO A 876 30.90 -8.53 1.93
CA PRO A 876 30.93 -9.79 1.20
C PRO A 876 31.09 -10.97 2.19
N ASN A 877 30.78 -12.20 1.78
CA ASN A 877 31.11 -13.39 2.56
C ASN A 877 32.64 -13.48 2.76
N GLU A 878 33.12 -13.11 3.95
CA GLU A 878 34.57 -12.99 4.21
C GLU A 878 35.33 -14.30 4.01
N THR A 879 34.66 -15.45 4.14
CA THR A 879 35.28 -16.76 3.94
C THR A 879 35.53 -17.09 2.47
N GLN A 880 34.68 -16.58 1.57
CA GLN A 880 34.72 -16.90 0.14
C GLN A 880 35.35 -15.78 -0.69
N HIS A 881 35.08 -14.52 -0.33
CA HIS A 881 35.38 -13.32 -1.12
C HIS A 881 36.21 -12.28 -0.34
N SER A 882 37.11 -12.74 0.54
CA SER A 882 38.00 -11.86 1.34
C SER A 882 38.84 -10.89 0.51
N ASP A 883 39.09 -11.22 -0.77
CA ASP A 883 39.82 -10.41 -1.73
C ASP A 883 39.03 -9.20 -2.24
N LEU A 884 37.71 -9.18 -2.04
CA LEU A 884 36.82 -8.08 -2.42
C LEU A 884 36.45 -7.16 -1.24
N LEU A 885 36.98 -7.40 -0.04
CA LEU A 885 36.84 -6.49 1.10
C LEU A 885 37.51 -5.13 0.79
N VAL A 886 36.88 -4.03 1.19
CA VAL A 886 37.38 -2.66 0.93
C VAL A 886 38.86 -2.51 1.32
N GLN A 887 39.24 -2.95 2.53
CA GLN A 887 40.63 -2.87 2.97
C GLN A 887 41.57 -3.70 2.08
N ALA A 888 41.21 -4.94 1.74
CA ALA A 888 42.05 -5.83 0.95
C ALA A 888 42.31 -5.29 -0.45
N VAL A 889 41.28 -4.74 -1.11
CA VAL A 889 41.41 -4.14 -2.45
C VAL A 889 42.28 -2.88 -2.39
N VAL A 890 42.06 -1.99 -1.43
CA VAL A 890 42.84 -0.74 -1.31
C VAL A 890 44.30 -1.02 -0.93
N GLU A 891 44.57 -2.01 -0.08
CA GLU A 891 45.93 -2.46 0.25
C GLU A 891 46.64 -3.04 -0.98
N ASN A 892 45.92 -3.85 -1.77
CA ASN A 892 46.45 -4.42 -3.01
C ASN A 892 46.82 -3.34 -4.03
N VAL A 893 45.94 -2.36 -4.20
CA VAL A 893 46.16 -1.22 -5.10
C VAL A 893 47.33 -0.36 -4.62
N SER A 894 47.40 -0.07 -3.32
CA SER A 894 48.47 0.73 -2.71
C SER A 894 49.88 0.14 -2.93
N ALA A 895 49.99 -1.14 -3.27
CA ALA A 895 51.26 -1.77 -3.57
C ALA A 895 51.84 -1.38 -4.94
N THR A 896 51.01 -0.92 -5.88
CA THR A 896 51.42 -0.61 -7.27
C THR A 896 50.95 0.74 -7.79
N SER A 897 49.91 1.33 -7.20
CA SER A 897 49.21 2.54 -7.66
C SER A 897 48.72 3.39 -6.47
N TYR A 898 48.33 4.63 -6.72
CA TYR A 898 47.70 5.50 -5.70
C TYR A 898 46.17 5.30 -5.69
N PRO A 899 45.55 4.85 -4.59
CA PRO A 899 44.11 4.63 -4.56
C PRO A 899 43.28 5.93 -4.49
N ILE A 900 42.27 6.03 -5.34
CA ILE A 900 41.16 7.00 -5.21
C ILE A 900 39.93 6.21 -4.75
N VAL A 901 39.48 6.40 -3.52
CA VAL A 901 38.39 5.61 -2.92
C VAL A 901 37.08 6.38 -2.98
N ILE A 902 36.08 5.84 -3.69
CA ILE A 902 34.80 6.52 -3.95
C ILE A 902 33.62 5.70 -3.41
N PRO A 903 32.74 6.26 -2.56
CA PRO A 903 31.56 5.52 -2.10
C PRO A 903 30.49 5.37 -3.18
N LEU A 904 30.00 4.14 -3.39
CA LEU A 904 28.78 3.83 -4.13
C LEU A 904 27.66 3.54 -3.12
N MET A 905 27.11 4.60 -2.54
CA MET A 905 26.06 4.58 -1.51
C MET A 905 25.00 5.63 -1.85
N VAL A 906 23.72 5.34 -1.60
CA VAL A 906 22.60 6.25 -1.94
C VAL A 906 22.76 7.60 -1.25
N SER A 907 23.03 7.62 0.06
CA SER A 907 23.23 8.84 0.85
C SER A 907 24.37 8.68 1.85
N GLU A 908 24.92 9.82 2.30
CA GLU A 908 26.04 9.83 3.24
C GLU A 908 25.62 9.34 4.62
N GLY A 909 26.50 8.58 5.27
CA GLY A 909 26.18 8.01 6.58
C GLY A 909 27.39 7.44 7.30
N TYR A 910 27.15 6.53 8.23
CA TYR A 910 28.20 5.92 9.05
C TYR A 910 29.31 5.27 8.21
N PHE A 911 28.96 4.52 7.17
CA PHE A 911 29.93 3.84 6.31
C PHE A 911 30.87 4.83 5.64
N THR A 912 30.31 5.86 5.03
CA THR A 912 31.04 6.82 4.21
C THR A 912 31.79 7.86 5.05
N ASN A 913 31.30 8.19 6.24
CA ASN A 913 31.91 9.20 7.11
C ASN A 913 32.85 8.64 8.19
N ILE A 914 32.65 7.39 8.62
CA ILE A 914 33.35 6.84 9.80
C ILE A 914 34.01 5.48 9.49
N LYS A 915 33.23 4.46 9.11
CA LYS A 915 33.74 3.07 9.04
C LYS A 915 34.86 2.93 8.01
N ILE A 916 34.64 3.36 6.77
CA ILE A 916 35.64 3.21 5.71
C ILE A 916 36.88 4.09 5.96
N PRO A 917 36.74 5.39 6.31
CA PRO A 917 37.90 6.19 6.69
C PRO A 917 38.73 5.61 7.84
N LYS A 918 38.08 5.01 8.85
CA LYS A 918 38.76 4.35 9.96
C LYS A 918 39.44 3.05 9.54
N LEU A 919 38.77 2.24 8.70
CA LEU A 919 39.32 0.98 8.18
C LEU A 919 40.61 1.22 7.38
N LEU A 920 40.71 2.36 6.69
CA LEU A 920 41.83 2.72 5.84
C LEU A 920 42.82 3.70 6.51
N GLU A 921 42.71 3.96 7.82
CA GLU A 921 43.42 5.05 8.53
C GLU A 921 44.97 4.98 8.41
N ASN A 922 45.52 3.80 8.13
CA ASN A 922 46.96 3.55 8.01
C ASN A 922 47.44 3.48 6.55
N LEU A 923 46.57 3.78 5.58
CA LEU A 923 46.86 3.80 4.15
C LEU A 923 46.81 5.23 3.61
N SER A 924 47.53 5.48 2.51
CA SER A 924 47.45 6.76 1.79
C SER A 924 46.50 6.59 0.62
N TYR A 925 45.46 7.42 0.54
CA TYR A 925 44.45 7.38 -0.51
C TYR A 925 43.75 8.75 -0.65
N ALA A 926 43.15 9.02 -1.81
CA ALA A 926 42.23 10.14 -1.99
C ALA A 926 40.79 9.72 -1.65
N TYR A 927 40.01 10.64 -1.09
CA TYR A 927 38.63 10.40 -0.65
C TYR A 927 37.80 11.69 -0.79
N PRO A 928 36.53 11.62 -1.23
CA PRO A 928 35.70 12.81 -1.38
C PRO A 928 35.54 13.62 -0.08
N GLU A 929 35.34 14.94 -0.22
CA GLU A 929 34.96 15.80 0.90
C GLU A 929 33.55 15.48 1.39
N LYS A 930 33.22 15.86 2.62
CA LYS A 930 31.88 15.64 3.18
C LYS A 930 30.85 16.47 2.38
N GLY A 931 29.73 15.85 2.02
CA GLY A 931 28.74 16.35 1.05
C GLY A 931 28.86 15.70 -0.34
N GLU A 932 29.96 14.98 -0.60
CA GLU A 932 30.28 14.38 -1.90
C GLU A 932 30.56 12.87 -1.82
N ARG A 933 30.26 12.23 -0.69
CA ARG A 933 30.59 10.83 -0.36
C ARG A 933 29.41 9.88 -0.60
N ALA A 934 28.51 10.22 -1.51
CA ALA A 934 27.35 9.42 -1.89
C ALA A 934 26.83 9.84 -3.28
N LEU A 935 25.85 9.08 -3.80
CA LEU A 935 25.16 9.40 -5.05
C LEU A 935 24.29 10.64 -4.90
N THR A 936 23.48 10.72 -3.85
CA THR A 936 22.67 11.91 -3.57
C THR A 936 23.52 13.02 -2.93
N PRO A 937 23.26 14.30 -3.26
CA PRO A 937 22.17 14.83 -4.09
C PRO A 937 22.60 15.15 -5.55
N HIS A 938 23.45 14.33 -6.18
CA HIS A 938 23.87 14.58 -7.57
C HIS A 938 22.67 14.59 -8.53
N LEU A 939 22.65 15.49 -9.52
CA LEU A 939 21.51 15.66 -10.44
C LEU A 939 21.25 14.41 -11.29
N ASP A 940 22.30 13.66 -11.63
CA ASP A 940 22.18 12.40 -12.36
C ASP A 940 21.34 11.33 -11.64
N VAL A 941 21.11 11.46 -10.33
CA VAL A 941 20.15 10.59 -9.61
C VAL A 941 18.72 10.91 -10.06
N ALA A 942 18.37 12.19 -10.19
CA ALA A 942 17.06 12.59 -10.69
C ALA A 942 16.91 12.17 -12.17
N GLU A 943 17.94 12.39 -12.99
CA GLU A 943 17.94 11.95 -14.39
C GLU A 943 17.78 10.43 -14.52
N TRP A 944 18.43 9.66 -13.64
CA TRP A 944 18.23 8.21 -13.58
C TRP A 944 16.80 7.82 -13.22
N ILE A 945 16.18 8.48 -12.22
CA ILE A 945 14.77 8.23 -11.85
C ILE A 945 13.85 8.49 -13.04
N GLU A 946 14.01 9.63 -13.71
CA GLU A 946 13.19 10.01 -14.87
C GLU A 946 13.31 9.02 -16.03
N LEU A 947 14.55 8.64 -16.38
CA LEU A 947 14.81 7.69 -17.46
C LEU A 947 14.28 6.29 -17.13
N THR A 948 14.39 5.88 -15.87
CA THR A 948 13.93 4.57 -15.41
C THR A 948 12.41 4.52 -15.44
N ALA A 949 11.74 5.55 -14.94
CA ALA A 949 10.29 5.64 -15.02
C ALA A 949 9.79 5.70 -16.48
N ALA A 950 10.43 6.52 -17.32
CA ALA A 950 10.03 6.70 -18.72
C ALA A 950 10.18 5.45 -19.60
N LYS A 951 10.99 4.46 -19.19
CA LYS A 951 11.13 3.18 -19.90
C LYS A 951 9.88 2.29 -19.77
N GLU A 952 9.09 2.47 -18.71
CA GLU A 952 7.85 1.71 -18.47
C GLU A 952 6.59 2.42 -19.01
N LEU A 953 6.76 3.63 -19.56
CA LEU A 953 5.68 4.37 -20.20
C LEU A 953 5.42 3.88 -21.62
N SER A 954 4.16 3.95 -22.04
CA SER A 954 3.76 3.75 -23.43
C SER A 954 4.44 4.79 -24.32
N TYR A 955 5.20 4.35 -25.33
CA TYR A 955 5.94 5.26 -26.20
C TYR A 955 4.99 5.91 -27.23
N PRO A 956 4.95 7.25 -27.34
CA PRO A 956 4.04 7.95 -28.24
C PRO A 956 4.28 7.65 -29.73
N SER A 957 3.19 7.51 -30.48
CA SER A 957 3.21 7.42 -31.94
C SER A 957 3.27 8.79 -32.61
N VAL A 958 3.82 8.90 -33.82
CA VAL A 958 3.67 10.08 -34.69
C VAL A 958 2.36 9.96 -35.46
N LEU A 959 1.45 10.90 -35.24
CA LEU A 959 0.19 10.98 -35.97
C LEU A 959 0.35 11.82 -37.25
N ILE A 960 -0.15 11.30 -38.36
CA ILE A 960 -0.13 11.98 -39.66
C ILE A 960 -1.26 11.48 -40.55
N TYR A 961 -1.96 12.37 -41.24
CA TYR A 961 -3.03 11.97 -42.16
C TYR A 961 -2.46 11.57 -43.53
N ASP A 962 -2.88 10.42 -44.07
CA ASP A 962 -2.63 10.01 -45.45
C ASP A 962 -3.95 9.98 -46.24
N GLY A 963 -4.36 11.15 -46.71
CA GLY A 963 -5.70 11.33 -47.28
C GLY A 963 -6.76 11.45 -46.19
N GLU A 964 -7.70 10.50 -46.15
CA GLU A 964 -8.74 10.41 -45.12
C GLU A 964 -8.36 9.47 -43.95
N GLU A 965 -7.26 8.72 -44.07
CA GLU A 965 -6.79 7.79 -43.05
C GLU A 965 -5.82 8.48 -42.10
N LEU A 966 -6.06 8.41 -40.79
CA LEU A 966 -5.11 8.84 -39.77
C LEU A 966 -4.14 7.69 -39.48
N LEU A 967 -2.85 7.89 -39.74
CA LEU A 967 -1.81 6.91 -39.45
C LEU A 967 -1.15 7.22 -38.09
N ALA A 968 -1.12 6.23 -37.21
CA ALA A 968 -0.30 6.23 -36.01
C ALA A 968 1.00 5.46 -36.26
N ILE A 969 2.09 6.19 -36.50
CA ILE A 969 3.40 5.61 -36.83
C ILE A 969 4.19 5.43 -35.53
N THR A 970 4.46 4.17 -35.15
CA THR A 970 5.27 3.85 -33.97
C THR A 970 6.77 3.98 -34.24
N ILE A 971 7.57 4.11 -33.18
CA ILE A 971 9.04 4.12 -33.32
C ILE A 971 9.56 2.75 -33.76
N GLU A 972 8.87 1.67 -33.39
CA GLU A 972 9.14 0.30 -33.84
C GLU A 972 8.92 0.16 -35.33
N ASP A 973 7.92 0.83 -35.92
CA ASP A 973 7.68 0.81 -37.36
C ASP A 973 8.81 1.51 -38.11
N ALA A 974 9.23 2.70 -37.65
CA ALA A 974 10.39 3.41 -38.19
C ALA A 974 11.68 2.57 -38.04
N GLY A 975 11.88 1.95 -36.88
CA GLY A 975 13.02 1.08 -36.60
C GLY A 975 13.01 -0.20 -37.42
N ARG A 976 11.84 -0.79 -37.68
CA ARG A 976 11.67 -1.98 -38.54
C ARG A 976 11.92 -1.66 -40.00
N HIS A 977 11.51 -0.48 -40.45
CA HIS A 977 11.84 0.01 -41.78
C HIS A 977 13.36 0.22 -41.94
N HIS A 978 14.00 0.85 -40.95
CA HIS A 978 15.45 1.04 -40.94
C HIS A 978 16.23 -0.28 -40.92
N GLY A 979 15.83 -1.24 -40.07
CA GLY A 979 16.48 -2.54 -39.92
C GLY A 979 16.05 -3.60 -40.92
N GLU A 980 15.47 -3.23 -42.07
CA GLU A 980 15.06 -4.13 -43.15
C GLU A 980 14.17 -5.31 -42.70
N GLY A 981 13.22 -5.05 -41.80
CA GLY A 981 12.29 -6.04 -41.25
C GLY A 981 12.61 -6.52 -39.83
N VAL A 982 13.77 -6.16 -39.28
CA VAL A 982 14.11 -6.31 -37.85
C VAL A 982 14.01 -4.94 -37.17
N ILE A 983 13.46 -4.88 -35.96
CA ILE A 983 13.38 -3.60 -35.23
C ILE A 983 14.80 -3.17 -34.82
N GLU A 984 15.32 -2.15 -35.49
CA GLU A 984 16.61 -1.53 -35.17
C GLU A 984 16.43 -0.04 -34.82
N ILE A 985 16.43 0.26 -33.52
CA ILE A 985 16.34 1.64 -33.01
C ILE A 985 17.74 2.10 -32.57
N CYS A 986 18.42 2.83 -33.46
CA CYS A 986 19.68 3.51 -33.15
C CYS A 986 19.44 4.98 -32.76
N PRO A 987 20.44 5.71 -32.21
CA PRO A 987 20.27 7.13 -31.85
C PRO A 987 19.74 8.01 -32.99
N CYS A 988 20.11 7.71 -34.24
CA CYS A 988 19.64 8.46 -35.40
C CYS A 988 18.15 8.27 -35.66
N VAL A 989 17.64 7.03 -35.51
CA VAL A 989 16.19 6.74 -35.63
C VAL A 989 15.45 7.40 -34.49
N ALA A 990 15.94 7.25 -33.24
CA ALA A 990 15.33 7.85 -32.06
C ALA A 990 15.23 9.37 -32.17
N CYS A 991 16.32 10.05 -32.56
CA CYS A 991 16.36 11.51 -32.70
C CYS A 991 15.44 12.02 -33.82
N ALA A 992 15.48 11.39 -35.01
CA ALA A 992 14.61 11.77 -36.13
C ALA A 992 13.11 11.57 -35.82
N PHE A 993 12.79 10.47 -35.14
CA PHE A 993 11.42 10.18 -34.72
C PHE A 993 10.95 11.20 -33.67
N ARG A 994 11.76 11.43 -32.62
CA ARG A 994 11.45 12.38 -31.53
C ARG A 994 11.38 13.83 -32.02
N SER A 995 12.19 14.25 -32.99
CA SER A 995 12.09 15.60 -33.56
C SER A 995 10.81 15.78 -34.35
N THR A 996 10.38 14.75 -35.09
CA THR A 996 9.07 14.75 -35.75
C THR A 996 7.95 14.82 -34.74
N LEU A 997 8.01 14.00 -33.69
CA LEU A 997 7.01 13.98 -32.63
C LEU A 997 6.89 15.36 -31.96
N ARG A 998 8.02 16.00 -31.62
CA ARG A 998 8.03 17.38 -31.08
C ARG A 998 7.36 18.37 -32.04
N ALA A 999 7.65 18.28 -33.33
CA ALA A 999 7.10 19.20 -34.32
C ALA A 999 5.60 19.00 -34.59
N PHE A 1000 5.09 17.77 -34.48
CA PHE A 1000 3.72 17.43 -34.91
C PHE A 1000 2.72 17.38 -33.75
N SER A 1001 3.20 17.21 -32.51
CA SER A 1001 2.35 17.01 -31.33
C SER A 1001 2.22 18.22 -30.41
N ASP A 1002 2.97 19.30 -30.65
CA ASP A 1002 2.84 20.52 -29.86
C ASP A 1002 1.87 21.49 -30.54
N GLU A 1003 0.72 21.72 -29.90
CA GLU A 1003 -0.33 22.64 -30.40
C GLU A 1003 0.15 24.09 -30.50
N GLU A 1004 1.20 24.48 -29.77
CA GLU A 1004 1.81 25.81 -29.91
C GLU A 1004 2.61 25.94 -31.22
N LEU A 1005 3.04 24.80 -31.81
CA LEU A 1005 3.81 24.75 -33.03
C LEU A 1005 2.89 24.61 -34.26
N TRP A 1006 2.01 23.61 -34.30
CA TRP A 1006 1.03 23.40 -35.38
C TRP A 1006 -0.38 23.20 -34.82
N ASP A 1007 -1.37 23.84 -35.46
CA ASP A 1007 -2.77 23.90 -35.03
C ASP A 1007 -3.60 22.64 -35.31
N ALA A 1008 -3.04 21.65 -36.00
CA ALA A 1008 -3.70 20.38 -36.33
C ALA A 1008 -2.69 19.32 -36.79
N ILE A 1009 -3.08 18.05 -36.70
CA ILE A 1009 -2.31 16.93 -37.25
C ILE A 1009 -2.09 17.16 -38.76
N PRO A 1010 -0.84 17.13 -39.24
CA PRO A 1010 -0.53 17.47 -40.62
C PRO A 1010 -0.95 16.36 -41.60
N GLN A 1011 -1.22 16.77 -42.85
CA GLN A 1011 -1.36 15.85 -43.97
C GLN A 1011 0.04 15.44 -44.46
N ARG A 1012 0.26 14.15 -44.67
CA ARG A 1012 1.53 13.55 -45.10
C ARG A 1012 2.07 14.19 -46.37
N GLY A 1013 1.19 14.40 -47.35
CA GLY A 1013 1.51 15.10 -48.60
C GLY A 1013 1.70 16.61 -48.46
N ASP A 1014 1.53 17.19 -47.29
CA ASP A 1014 1.66 18.63 -46.99
C ASP A 1014 2.90 18.97 -46.15
N VAL A 1015 3.67 17.98 -45.69
CA VAL A 1015 4.88 18.23 -44.90
C VAL A 1015 6.13 18.15 -45.77
N LYS A 1016 7.11 18.99 -45.47
CA LYS A 1016 8.49 18.92 -45.98
C LYS A 1016 9.47 19.00 -44.81
N ILE A 1017 10.52 18.19 -44.83
CA ILE A 1017 11.56 18.17 -43.79
C ILE A 1017 12.92 18.54 -44.40
N ILE A 1018 13.68 19.40 -43.73
CA ILE A 1018 15.06 19.74 -44.09
C ILE A 1018 15.98 19.32 -42.94
N THR A 1019 17.05 18.58 -43.24
CA THR A 1019 18.07 18.19 -42.26
C THR A 1019 19.47 18.29 -42.84
N ALA A 1020 20.49 18.46 -41.99
CA ALA A 1020 21.90 18.35 -42.38
C ALA A 1020 22.51 16.97 -42.07
N HIS A 1021 21.76 16.05 -41.47
CA HIS A 1021 22.30 14.77 -41.02
C HIS A 1021 22.31 13.71 -42.14
N PRO A 1022 23.48 13.23 -42.61
CA PRO A 1022 23.58 12.37 -43.80
C PRO A 1022 23.48 10.86 -43.50
N SER A 1023 22.82 10.44 -42.42
CA SER A 1023 22.77 9.02 -42.02
C SER A 1023 21.52 8.33 -42.52
N ASP A 1024 21.67 7.06 -42.91
CA ASP A 1024 20.55 6.17 -43.27
C ASP A 1024 19.43 6.15 -42.21
N GLY A 1025 19.76 6.18 -40.91
CA GLY A 1025 18.76 6.23 -39.84
C GLY A 1025 17.80 7.42 -39.96
N HIS A 1026 18.33 8.65 -40.02
CA HIS A 1026 17.52 9.85 -40.24
C HIS A 1026 16.75 9.82 -41.56
N GLN A 1027 17.44 9.47 -42.65
CA GLN A 1027 16.85 9.46 -43.97
C GLN A 1027 15.67 8.49 -44.03
N MET A 1028 15.88 7.23 -43.66
CA MET A 1028 14.85 6.19 -43.70
C MET A 1028 13.70 6.47 -42.74
N THR A 1029 13.96 7.03 -41.55
CA THR A 1029 12.90 7.43 -40.62
C THR A 1029 12.02 8.54 -41.20
N PHE A 1030 12.61 9.62 -41.71
CA PHE A 1030 11.82 10.71 -42.29
C PHE A 1030 11.11 10.30 -43.59
N GLU A 1031 11.76 9.53 -44.47
CA GLU A 1031 11.12 8.98 -45.67
C GLU A 1031 9.95 8.07 -45.32
N TYR A 1032 10.07 7.25 -44.28
CA TYR A 1032 8.98 6.41 -43.81
C TYR A 1032 7.83 7.25 -43.28
N ILE A 1033 8.08 8.27 -42.46
CA ILE A 1033 7.04 9.16 -41.94
C ILE A 1033 6.34 9.93 -43.08
N LEU A 1034 7.11 10.54 -43.98
CA LEU A 1034 6.58 11.33 -45.10
C LEU A 1034 5.97 10.48 -46.23
N GLY A 1035 6.28 9.18 -46.30
CA GLY A 1035 5.87 8.31 -47.41
C GLY A 1035 6.44 8.75 -48.77
N SER A 1036 7.43 9.64 -48.75
CA SER A 1036 7.96 10.35 -49.92
C SER A 1036 9.41 10.73 -49.66
N SER A 1037 10.29 10.42 -50.62
CA SER A 1037 11.67 10.92 -50.62
C SER A 1037 11.80 12.32 -51.24
N GLU A 1038 10.79 12.80 -51.97
CA GLU A 1038 10.83 14.11 -52.64
C GLU A 1038 10.65 15.28 -51.65
N ASP A 1039 9.99 15.02 -50.52
CA ASP A 1039 9.68 16.00 -49.49
C ASP A 1039 10.73 16.04 -48.36
N LEU A 1040 11.77 15.19 -48.44
CA LEU A 1040 12.94 15.24 -47.58
C LEU A 1040 14.11 15.94 -48.29
N VAL A 1041 14.69 16.95 -47.65
CA VAL A 1041 15.89 17.64 -48.16
C VAL A 1041 17.05 17.44 -47.19
N ILE A 1042 18.07 16.70 -47.64
CA ILE A 1042 19.34 16.58 -46.92
C ILE A 1042 20.30 17.63 -47.49
N LYS A 1043 20.77 18.57 -46.65
CA LYS A 1043 21.68 19.65 -47.06
C LYS A 1043 23.00 19.06 -47.61
N GLU A 1044 23.39 19.44 -48.83
CA GLU A 1044 24.62 18.96 -49.47
C GLU A 1044 25.88 19.53 -48.78
N GLY A 1045 26.94 18.72 -48.71
CA GLY A 1045 28.28 19.17 -48.27
C GLY A 1045 28.76 18.63 -46.92
N VAL A 1046 27.97 17.81 -46.23
CA VAL A 1046 28.35 17.18 -44.95
C VAL A 1046 29.00 15.82 -45.18
N ASP A 1047 30.21 15.62 -44.65
CA ASP A 1047 30.91 14.33 -44.72
C ASP A 1047 30.33 13.35 -43.69
N THR A 1048 29.84 12.19 -44.15
CA THR A 1048 29.29 11.11 -43.29
C THR A 1048 30.24 10.66 -42.18
N ALA A 1049 31.56 10.82 -42.36
CA ALA A 1049 32.56 10.53 -41.35
C ALA A 1049 32.68 11.67 -40.31
N ASN A 1050 32.55 12.93 -40.74
CA ASN A 1050 32.78 14.13 -39.92
C ASN A 1050 31.44 14.85 -39.64
N ILE A 1051 30.68 14.29 -38.71
CA ILE A 1051 29.42 14.87 -38.20
C ILE A 1051 29.71 15.62 -36.90
N THR A 1052 29.03 16.74 -36.68
CA THR A 1052 29.01 17.55 -35.45
C THR A 1052 27.58 17.68 -34.90
N ALA A 1053 27.41 18.37 -33.76
CA ALA A 1053 26.09 18.63 -33.17
C ALA A 1053 25.16 19.41 -34.14
N ASP A 1054 25.68 20.40 -34.87
CA ASP A 1054 24.93 21.20 -35.86
C ASP A 1054 24.27 20.38 -36.98
N ASN A 1055 24.70 19.13 -37.18
CA ASN A 1055 24.06 18.27 -38.16
C ASN A 1055 22.70 17.75 -37.70
N TYR A 1056 22.40 17.83 -36.41
CA TYR A 1056 21.12 17.43 -35.80
C TYR A 1056 20.11 18.60 -35.76
N ASP A 1057 20.24 19.56 -36.67
CA ASP A 1057 19.25 20.61 -36.91
C ASP A 1057 18.19 20.14 -37.91
N TYR A 1058 16.92 20.42 -37.60
CA TYR A 1058 15.77 20.06 -38.41
C TYR A 1058 14.89 21.28 -38.69
N THR A 1059 14.36 21.37 -39.90
CA THR A 1059 13.31 22.32 -40.27
C THR A 1059 12.12 21.55 -40.82
N PHE A 1060 11.00 21.61 -40.12
CA PHE A 1060 9.71 21.06 -40.56
C PHE A 1060 8.91 22.18 -41.21
N ILE A 1061 8.35 21.96 -42.40
CA ILE A 1061 7.64 22.99 -43.17
C ILE A 1061 6.29 22.44 -43.61
N ARG A 1062 5.22 23.16 -43.31
CA ARG A 1062 3.89 22.90 -43.86
C ARG A 1062 3.78 23.59 -45.23
N LYS A 1063 3.67 22.83 -46.31
CA LYS A 1063 3.75 23.33 -47.70
C LYS A 1063 2.58 24.25 -48.04
N SER A 1064 1.40 23.96 -47.51
CA SER A 1064 0.17 24.73 -47.76
C SER A 1064 0.19 26.13 -47.15
N THR A 1065 0.73 26.28 -45.94
CA THR A 1065 0.77 27.57 -45.21
C THR A 1065 2.13 28.26 -45.29
N SER A 1066 3.18 27.52 -45.60
CA SER A 1066 4.60 27.91 -45.47
C SER A 1066 5.07 28.14 -44.04
N ASP A 1067 4.30 27.74 -43.04
CA ASP A 1067 4.74 27.75 -41.64
C ASP A 1067 5.87 26.74 -41.45
N SER A 1068 6.83 27.09 -40.60
CA SER A 1068 7.98 26.24 -40.34
C SER A 1068 8.40 26.24 -38.88
N VAL A 1069 8.81 25.06 -38.41
CA VAL A 1069 9.36 24.83 -37.08
C VAL A 1069 10.83 24.44 -37.24
N GLU A 1070 11.72 25.14 -36.53
CA GLU A 1070 13.14 24.81 -36.45
C GLU A 1070 13.47 24.21 -35.09
N LEU A 1071 14.02 23.00 -35.10
CA LEU A 1071 14.44 22.27 -33.90
C LEU A 1071 15.95 22.00 -33.98
N LYS A 1072 16.66 22.29 -32.89
CA LYS A 1072 18.09 21.98 -32.74
C LYS A 1072 18.30 21.04 -31.58
N VAL A 1073 19.10 20.00 -31.76
CA VAL A 1073 19.46 19.13 -30.63
C VAL A 1073 20.40 19.86 -29.69
N ASN A 1074 20.10 19.81 -28.39
CA ASN A 1074 20.93 20.43 -27.37
C ASN A 1074 22.33 19.79 -27.36
N GLU A 1075 23.38 20.62 -27.50
CA GLU A 1075 24.76 20.14 -27.64
C GLU A 1075 25.28 19.42 -26.39
N THR A 1076 24.70 19.69 -25.21
CA THR A 1076 25.10 19.07 -23.94
C THR A 1076 24.79 17.57 -23.87
N LEU A 1077 23.92 17.06 -24.74
CA LEU A 1077 23.64 15.63 -24.85
C LEU A 1077 24.83 14.82 -25.38
N PHE A 1078 25.75 15.47 -26.09
CA PHE A 1078 26.93 14.81 -26.66
C PHE A 1078 28.12 14.91 -25.71
N GLN A 1079 28.60 13.76 -25.25
CA GLN A 1079 29.82 13.65 -24.45
C GLN A 1079 31.05 14.18 -25.21
N GLU A 1080 32.01 14.77 -24.50
CA GLU A 1080 33.09 15.62 -25.05
C GLU A 1080 33.81 15.03 -26.28
N ARG A 1081 34.21 13.75 -26.24
CA ARG A 1081 34.92 13.08 -27.34
C ARG A 1081 34.03 12.20 -28.22
N PHE A 1082 32.70 12.31 -28.10
CA PHE A 1082 31.75 11.47 -28.84
C PHE A 1082 31.97 11.51 -30.36
N PHE A 1083 32.04 12.71 -30.94
CA PHE A 1083 32.23 12.89 -32.38
C PHE A 1083 33.63 12.45 -32.84
N GLU A 1084 34.68 12.68 -32.03
CA GLU A 1084 36.03 12.19 -32.31
C GLU A 1084 36.05 10.66 -32.44
N LEU A 1085 35.48 9.97 -31.44
CA LEU A 1085 35.41 8.51 -31.41
C LEU A 1085 34.54 7.96 -32.56
N ARG A 1086 33.43 8.64 -32.87
CA ARG A 1086 32.59 8.32 -34.03
C ARG A 1086 33.39 8.38 -35.33
N THR A 1087 34.12 9.47 -35.55
CA THR A 1087 34.95 9.67 -36.75
C THR A 1087 36.01 8.59 -36.86
N LYS A 1088 36.76 8.30 -35.78
CA LYS A 1088 37.72 7.20 -35.75
C LYS A 1088 37.09 5.85 -36.07
N LYS A 1089 35.89 5.59 -35.54
CA LYS A 1089 35.17 4.34 -35.82
C LYS A 1089 34.76 4.23 -37.29
N LYS A 1090 34.23 5.30 -37.88
CA LYS A 1090 33.82 5.35 -39.29
C LYS A 1090 35.00 5.24 -40.25
N LEU A 1091 36.16 5.79 -39.89
CA LEU A 1091 37.41 5.69 -40.67
C LEU A 1091 38.18 4.37 -40.44
N GLY A 1092 37.74 3.52 -39.49
CA GLY A 1092 38.40 2.27 -39.16
C GLY A 1092 39.74 2.43 -38.43
N THR A 1093 39.96 3.58 -37.78
CA THR A 1093 41.20 3.91 -37.07
C THR A 1093 41.08 3.79 -35.54
N ALA A 1094 39.88 3.56 -35.01
CA ALA A 1094 39.65 3.35 -33.58
C ALA A 1094 40.29 2.03 -33.07
N THR A 1095 40.92 2.08 -31.91
CA THR A 1095 41.33 0.91 -31.13
C THR A 1095 40.12 0.08 -30.66
N PRO A 1096 40.31 -1.17 -30.21
CA PRO A 1096 39.23 -1.98 -29.63
C PRO A 1096 38.53 -1.29 -28.45
N GLU A 1097 39.28 -0.64 -27.57
CA GLU A 1097 38.78 0.08 -26.41
C GLU A 1097 38.03 1.35 -26.82
N GLU A 1098 38.57 2.16 -27.75
CA GLU A 1098 37.85 3.31 -28.32
C GLU A 1098 36.55 2.88 -29.03
N THR A 1099 36.56 1.72 -29.70
CA THR A 1099 35.34 1.13 -30.28
C THR A 1099 34.33 0.77 -29.20
N LYS A 1100 34.78 0.22 -28.06
CA LYS A 1100 33.93 -0.15 -26.94
C LYS A 1100 33.33 1.09 -26.26
N THR A 1101 34.14 2.11 -25.98
CA THR A 1101 33.69 3.41 -25.46
C THR A 1101 32.67 4.05 -26.39
N PHE A 1102 32.95 4.11 -27.70
CA PHE A 1102 31.99 4.66 -28.66
C PHE A 1102 30.65 3.91 -28.65
N LYS A 1103 30.68 2.57 -28.56
CA LYS A 1103 29.44 1.78 -28.49
C LYS A 1103 28.63 2.10 -27.22
N MET A 1104 29.29 2.25 -26.08
CA MET A 1104 28.68 2.62 -24.80
C MET A 1104 28.06 4.02 -24.86
N LEU A 1105 28.83 5.04 -25.28
CA LEU A 1105 28.32 6.42 -25.42
C LEU A 1105 27.19 6.53 -26.46
N LYS A 1106 27.23 5.70 -27.52
CA LYS A 1106 26.13 5.58 -28.48
C LYS A 1106 24.86 5.00 -27.83
N GLY A 1107 25.00 4.09 -26.86
CA GLY A 1107 23.89 3.54 -26.08
C GLY A 1107 23.26 4.58 -25.16
N GLU A 1108 24.08 5.30 -24.39
CA GLU A 1108 23.64 6.44 -23.57
C GLU A 1108 22.88 7.48 -24.39
N LEU A 1109 23.46 7.94 -25.51
CA LEU A 1109 22.81 8.91 -26.38
C LEU A 1109 21.48 8.40 -26.96
N LYS A 1110 21.38 7.09 -27.24
CA LYS A 1110 20.11 6.47 -27.65
C LYS A 1110 19.07 6.64 -26.55
N GLU A 1111 19.39 6.25 -25.31
CA GLU A 1111 18.44 6.36 -24.19
C GLU A 1111 18.05 7.81 -23.93
N LYS A 1112 19.00 8.75 -23.96
CA LYS A 1112 18.74 10.18 -23.84
C LYS A 1112 17.72 10.66 -24.88
N PHE A 1113 17.92 10.33 -26.16
CA PHE A 1113 16.95 10.67 -27.20
C PHE A 1113 15.60 9.98 -27.02
N MET A 1114 15.60 8.74 -26.54
CA MET A 1114 14.37 7.97 -26.36
C MET A 1114 13.54 8.50 -25.21
N TYR A 1115 14.12 8.87 -24.07
CA TYR A 1115 13.37 8.96 -22.81
C TYR A 1115 13.48 10.29 -22.08
N LEU A 1116 14.46 11.16 -22.40
CA LEU A 1116 14.48 12.49 -21.79
C LEU A 1116 13.28 13.33 -22.27
N PRO A 1117 12.79 14.27 -21.43
CA PRO A 1117 11.81 15.26 -21.85
C PRO A 1117 12.26 16.02 -23.09
N MET A 1118 11.33 16.30 -24.01
CA MET A 1118 11.64 16.94 -25.29
C MET A 1118 12.32 18.30 -25.12
N THR A 1119 12.01 19.03 -24.05
CA THR A 1119 12.61 20.33 -23.70
C THR A 1119 14.10 20.25 -23.32
N ARG A 1120 14.60 19.07 -22.94
CA ARG A 1120 16.03 18.81 -22.73
C ARG A 1120 16.73 18.25 -23.97
N ILE A 1121 15.96 17.75 -24.95
CA ILE A 1121 16.50 17.21 -26.19
C ILE A 1121 16.62 18.30 -27.26
N PHE A 1122 15.59 19.14 -27.41
CA PHE A 1122 15.51 20.13 -28.47
C PHE A 1122 15.44 21.55 -27.91
N ASP A 1123 16.36 22.40 -28.35
CA ASP A 1123 16.29 23.84 -28.16
C ASP A 1123 15.37 24.43 -29.25
N GLU A 1124 14.37 25.22 -28.85
CA GLU A 1124 13.47 25.89 -29.79
C GLU A 1124 14.09 27.15 -30.37
N VAL A 1125 14.11 27.24 -31.69
CA VAL A 1125 14.48 28.46 -32.40
C VAL A 1125 13.20 29.11 -32.90
N SER A 1126 12.44 29.74 -32.00
CA SER A 1126 11.41 30.68 -32.42
C SER A 1126 12.10 31.89 -33.07
N GLY A 1127 11.56 32.33 -34.21
CA GLY A 1127 12.15 33.37 -35.04
C GLY A 1127 12.16 34.76 -34.40
N THR A 1128 13.08 35.01 -33.47
CA THR A 1128 13.66 36.33 -33.18
C THR A 1128 15.09 36.12 -32.66
N SER A 1129 16.06 36.08 -33.57
CA SER A 1129 17.48 35.99 -33.19
C SER A 1129 17.88 37.15 -32.28
N PHE A 1130 18.24 36.88 -31.03
CA PHE A 1130 19.13 37.77 -30.28
C PHE A 1130 20.51 37.61 -30.92
N GLY A 1131 20.90 38.58 -31.75
CA GLY A 1131 22.12 38.49 -32.55
C GLY A 1131 23.38 38.49 -31.69
N THR A 1132 23.88 37.31 -31.34
CA THR A 1132 25.28 37.13 -30.93
C THR A 1132 25.98 36.37 -32.07
N GLY A 1133 26.77 37.10 -32.85
CA GLY A 1133 27.60 36.47 -33.88
C GLY A 1133 28.63 35.51 -33.28
N GLU A 1134 29.08 34.52 -34.05
CA GLU A 1134 30.09 33.55 -33.60
C GLU A 1134 31.37 34.22 -33.06
N GLY A 1135 31.80 33.82 -31.86
CA GLY A 1135 33.19 33.95 -31.43
C GLY A 1135 33.54 34.97 -30.34
N THR A 1136 32.59 35.65 -29.69
CA THR A 1136 32.88 36.51 -28.52
C THR A 1136 31.73 36.49 -27.51
N TYR A 1137 31.98 36.21 -26.23
CA TYR A 1137 31.05 36.42 -25.11
C TYR A 1137 30.68 37.93 -25.08
N PRO A 1138 29.48 38.38 -25.51
CA PRO A 1138 29.27 39.79 -25.81
C PRO A 1138 28.51 40.53 -24.69
N SER A 1139 28.28 39.86 -23.56
CA SER A 1139 27.67 40.46 -22.39
C SER A 1139 28.72 40.85 -21.36
N ILE A 1140 28.51 41.99 -20.72
CA ILE A 1140 29.22 42.43 -19.53
C ILE A 1140 28.23 43.25 -18.70
N TYR A 1141 28.33 43.18 -17.37
CA TYR A 1141 27.46 43.96 -16.50
C TYR A 1141 27.92 45.43 -16.47
N GLY A 1142 27.00 46.35 -16.19
CA GLY A 1142 27.27 47.77 -16.24
C GLY A 1142 26.04 48.63 -15.92
N VAL A 1143 26.13 49.92 -16.26
CA VAL A 1143 25.07 50.90 -16.06
C VAL A 1143 24.46 51.26 -17.41
N HIS A 1144 23.17 51.02 -17.56
CA HIS A 1144 22.40 51.31 -18.77
C HIS A 1144 21.51 52.51 -18.55
N GLU A 1145 21.60 53.50 -19.43
CA GLU A 1145 20.71 54.66 -19.51
C GLU A 1145 20.03 54.70 -20.87
N GLY A 1146 18.72 54.94 -20.87
CA GLY A 1146 17.94 54.93 -22.10
C GLY A 1146 16.56 55.53 -21.94
N THR A 1147 15.75 55.41 -22.99
CA THR A 1147 14.32 55.77 -22.96
C THR A 1147 13.43 54.60 -23.32
N ILE A 1148 12.22 54.56 -22.78
CA ILE A 1148 11.16 53.61 -23.10
C ILE A 1148 9.92 54.40 -23.49
N THR A 1149 9.35 54.10 -24.66
CA THR A 1149 8.10 54.67 -25.18
C THR A 1149 7.11 53.54 -25.51
N PRO A 1150 6.17 53.23 -24.61
CA PRO A 1150 5.17 52.17 -24.82
C PRO A 1150 4.22 52.47 -25.99
N SER A 1151 3.80 51.44 -26.72
CA SER A 1151 2.78 51.53 -27.80
C SER A 1151 1.34 51.43 -27.25
N HIS A 1152 1.18 50.83 -26.06
CA HIS A 1152 -0.06 50.75 -25.28
C HIS A 1152 0.24 51.03 -23.79
N GLU A 1153 -0.80 51.05 -22.94
CA GLU A 1153 -0.60 51.19 -21.49
C GLU A 1153 0.09 49.94 -20.94
N VAL A 1154 1.18 50.11 -20.18
CA VAL A 1154 1.96 49.03 -19.55
C VAL A 1154 1.89 49.21 -18.03
N VAL A 1155 1.26 48.25 -17.36
CA VAL A 1155 1.26 48.17 -15.88
C VAL A 1155 2.33 47.16 -15.46
N ALA A 1156 3.20 47.53 -14.53
CA ALA A 1156 4.25 46.65 -14.04
C ALA A 1156 4.47 46.79 -12.53
N ASN A 1157 4.72 45.68 -11.84
CA ASN A 1157 5.12 45.62 -10.44
C ASN A 1157 6.47 44.94 -10.21
N LYS A 1158 7.11 44.45 -11.27
CA LYS A 1158 8.46 43.86 -11.22
C LYS A 1158 9.16 43.94 -12.58
N MET A 1159 10.48 43.86 -12.57
CA MET A 1159 11.32 43.73 -13.76
C MET A 1159 12.13 42.43 -13.69
N PHE A 1160 12.06 41.63 -14.74
CA PHE A 1160 12.94 40.48 -14.96
C PHE A 1160 14.10 40.85 -15.90
N THR A 1161 15.30 40.34 -15.63
CA THR A 1161 16.48 40.50 -16.50
C THR A 1161 16.84 39.15 -17.12
N TYR A 1162 16.90 39.07 -18.45
CA TYR A 1162 17.40 37.88 -19.13
C TYR A 1162 18.91 37.78 -18.92
N HIS A 1163 19.41 36.60 -18.57
CA HIS A 1163 20.81 36.36 -18.28
C HIS A 1163 21.46 35.49 -19.37
N CYS A 1164 22.77 35.62 -19.52
CA CYS A 1164 23.52 34.67 -20.34
C CYS A 1164 23.51 33.30 -19.66
N ASN A 1165 23.32 32.23 -20.43
CA ASN A 1165 23.27 30.88 -19.89
C ASN A 1165 24.56 30.54 -19.10
N GLY A 1166 24.42 29.84 -17.97
CA GLY A 1166 25.55 29.56 -17.07
C GLY A 1166 26.09 30.77 -16.28
N THR A 1167 25.42 31.94 -16.33
CA THR A 1167 25.78 33.12 -15.53
C THR A 1167 24.68 33.46 -14.53
N GLY A 1168 25.06 33.94 -13.34
CA GLY A 1168 24.11 34.48 -12.35
C GLY A 1168 23.56 35.86 -12.73
N GLY A 1169 23.33 36.15 -14.02
CA GLY A 1169 22.89 37.44 -14.54
C GLY A 1169 21.62 37.95 -13.85
N HIS A 1170 21.65 39.19 -13.36
CA HIS A 1170 20.52 39.87 -12.72
C HIS A 1170 20.75 41.38 -12.79
N SER A 1171 19.72 42.17 -12.51
CA SER A 1171 19.87 43.60 -12.25
C SER A 1171 19.94 43.86 -10.74
N LYS A 1172 20.78 44.80 -10.32
CA LYS A 1172 20.90 45.26 -8.92
C LYS A 1172 20.07 46.50 -8.61
N TYR A 1173 19.66 47.22 -9.65
CA TYR A 1173 18.97 48.49 -9.54
C TYR A 1173 18.19 48.79 -10.81
N ILE A 1174 16.99 49.36 -10.66
CA ILE A 1174 16.25 50.02 -11.73
C ILE A 1174 15.65 51.32 -11.24
N ARG A 1175 15.66 52.33 -12.10
CA ARG A 1175 14.89 53.56 -11.96
C ARG A 1175 14.21 53.92 -13.28
N ILE A 1176 12.93 54.28 -13.25
CA ILE A 1176 12.19 54.84 -14.39
C ILE A 1176 11.63 56.22 -14.00
N TYR A 1177 11.81 57.25 -14.83
CA TYR A 1177 11.51 58.65 -14.47
C TYR A 1177 11.21 59.57 -15.68
N ASN A 1178 10.53 60.69 -15.45
CA ASN A 1178 10.22 61.73 -16.45
C ASN A 1178 10.61 63.13 -15.95
N ASP A 1179 11.29 63.97 -16.75
CA ASP A 1179 11.55 65.40 -16.46
C ASP A 1179 11.84 65.80 -14.98
N SER A 1180 12.48 64.89 -14.21
CA SER A 1180 12.84 64.90 -12.76
C SER A 1180 11.97 64.10 -11.77
N ASP A 1181 10.77 63.63 -12.12
CA ASP A 1181 9.91 62.80 -11.25
C ASP A 1181 10.18 61.30 -11.44
N THR A 1182 10.44 60.58 -10.35
CA THR A 1182 10.72 59.13 -10.37
C THR A 1182 9.43 58.34 -10.23
N LEU A 1183 9.14 57.47 -11.20
CA LEU A 1183 7.98 56.58 -11.19
C LEU A 1183 8.27 55.32 -10.37
N VAL A 1184 9.45 54.74 -10.55
CA VAL A 1184 9.95 53.63 -9.72
C VAL A 1184 11.44 53.78 -9.50
N GLU A 1185 11.88 53.41 -8.31
CA GLU A 1185 13.27 53.15 -7.95
C GLU A 1185 13.29 51.91 -7.07
N ALA A 1186 13.95 50.84 -7.52
CA ALA A 1186 13.94 49.56 -6.83
C ALA A 1186 15.32 48.90 -6.85
N HIS A 1187 15.59 48.11 -5.81
CA HIS A 1187 16.87 47.45 -5.56
C HIS A 1187 16.69 45.93 -5.50
N TRP A 1188 17.76 45.22 -5.77
CA TRP A 1188 17.78 43.76 -5.75
C TRP A 1188 17.92 43.20 -4.33
N ASP A 1189 17.13 42.17 -4.03
CA ASP A 1189 17.01 41.57 -2.68
C ASP A 1189 18.01 40.42 -2.40
N GLY A 1190 18.94 40.17 -3.33
CA GLY A 1190 19.96 39.13 -3.20
C GLY A 1190 19.61 37.81 -3.91
N TYR A 1191 20.43 36.78 -3.71
CA TYR A 1191 20.26 35.45 -4.32
C TYR A 1191 19.23 34.60 -3.57
N THR A 1192 17.98 35.02 -3.60
CA THR A 1192 16.81 34.22 -3.17
C THR A 1192 16.10 33.63 -4.40
N ASP A 1193 15.09 32.79 -4.21
CA ASP A 1193 14.27 32.28 -5.34
C ASP A 1193 13.75 33.45 -6.19
N GLY A 1194 13.97 33.36 -7.51
CA GLY A 1194 13.62 34.41 -8.45
C GLY A 1194 14.54 35.63 -8.47
N TYR A 1195 15.81 35.50 -8.05
CA TYR A 1195 16.83 36.57 -8.00
C TYR A 1195 17.03 37.35 -9.32
N GLN A 1196 16.52 36.89 -10.45
CA GLN A 1196 16.55 37.63 -11.71
C GLN A 1196 15.54 38.79 -11.75
N ASN A 1197 14.63 38.85 -10.76
CA ASN A 1197 13.60 39.86 -10.63
C ASN A 1197 14.02 40.99 -9.68
N ILE A 1198 13.59 42.22 -10.00
CA ILE A 1198 13.48 43.33 -9.06
C ILE A 1198 12.00 43.67 -8.90
N SER A 1199 11.47 43.53 -7.68
CA SER A 1199 10.10 43.91 -7.35
C SER A 1199 9.99 45.40 -7.06
N PHE A 1200 8.86 46.00 -7.43
CA PHE A 1200 8.56 47.41 -7.20
C PHE A 1200 7.65 47.55 -5.97
N ASP A 1201 7.85 48.60 -5.17
CA ASP A 1201 7.03 48.87 -3.97
C ASP A 1201 5.54 49.10 -4.29
N SER A 1202 5.23 49.53 -5.51
CA SER A 1202 3.87 49.63 -6.03
C SER A 1202 3.84 49.47 -7.54
N ASN A 1203 2.68 49.09 -8.09
CA ASN A 1203 2.48 49.05 -9.54
C ASN A 1203 2.76 50.43 -10.15
N ILE A 1204 3.56 50.45 -11.21
CA ILE A 1204 3.71 51.62 -12.08
C ILE A 1204 2.87 51.43 -13.34
N THR A 1205 2.44 52.56 -13.91
CA THR A 1205 1.74 52.61 -15.19
C THR A 1205 2.50 53.52 -16.15
N LEU A 1206 2.98 52.95 -17.26
CA LEU A 1206 3.56 53.69 -18.37
C LEU A 1206 2.48 53.91 -19.43
N GLU A 1207 2.17 55.17 -19.72
CA GLU A 1207 1.09 55.54 -20.64
C GLU A 1207 1.50 55.34 -22.10
N ALA A 1208 0.56 54.89 -22.93
CA ALA A 1208 0.76 54.71 -24.37
C ALA A 1208 1.24 56.01 -25.04
N GLY A 1209 2.33 55.92 -25.82
CA GLY A 1209 2.91 57.02 -26.59
C GLY A 1209 3.70 58.05 -25.77
N LYS A 1210 3.90 57.83 -24.47
CA LYS A 1210 4.69 58.71 -23.59
C LYS A 1210 6.08 58.13 -23.37
N THR A 1211 7.12 58.97 -23.48
CA THR A 1211 8.52 58.56 -23.30
C THR A 1211 8.97 58.76 -21.87
N TYR A 1212 9.62 57.74 -21.31
CA TYR A 1212 10.20 57.73 -19.97
C TYR A 1212 11.69 57.44 -20.06
N ASN A 1213 12.51 58.02 -19.18
CA ASN A 1213 13.91 57.64 -19.04
C ASN A 1213 14.03 56.46 -18.09
N TYR A 1214 15.04 55.61 -18.30
CA TYR A 1214 15.41 54.57 -17.36
C TYR A 1214 16.91 54.53 -17.06
N THR A 1215 17.22 54.05 -15.87
CA THR A 1215 18.58 53.67 -15.45
C THR A 1215 18.53 52.26 -14.88
N ILE A 1216 19.34 51.33 -15.39
CA ILE A 1216 19.43 49.95 -14.89
C ILE A 1216 20.89 49.64 -14.59
N HIS A 1217 21.17 49.11 -13.39
CA HIS A 1217 22.50 48.59 -13.07
C HIS A 1217 22.44 47.08 -13.10
N THR A 1218 23.13 46.46 -14.05
CA THR A 1218 23.24 45.01 -14.11
C THR A 1218 24.30 44.54 -13.11
N GLY A 1219 23.98 43.48 -12.38
CA GLY A 1219 24.80 42.94 -11.29
C GLY A 1219 25.72 41.79 -11.67
N SER A 1220 25.44 41.17 -12.82
CA SER A 1220 26.14 40.09 -13.51
C SER A 1220 25.71 40.12 -14.98
N TYR A 1221 26.13 39.17 -15.81
CA TYR A 1221 26.04 39.18 -17.28
C TYR A 1221 24.58 39.11 -17.83
N PRO A 1222 23.96 40.23 -18.24
CA PRO A 1222 22.62 40.21 -18.86
C PRO A 1222 22.71 39.80 -20.33
N GLN A 1223 21.64 39.32 -20.96
CA GLN A 1223 21.59 39.32 -22.41
C GLN A 1223 21.50 40.77 -22.94
N ILE A 1224 22.18 41.07 -24.05
CA ILE A 1224 22.24 42.41 -24.65
C ILE A 1224 21.72 42.35 -26.08
N HIS A 1225 20.86 43.30 -26.44
CA HIS A 1225 20.56 43.65 -27.82
C HIS A 1225 21.58 44.67 -28.32
N HIS A 1226 22.39 44.31 -29.32
CA HIS A 1226 23.34 45.22 -29.96
C HIS A 1226 22.64 46.12 -30.99
N THR A 1227 21.77 47.01 -30.50
CA THR A 1227 21.10 48.07 -31.26
C THR A 1227 20.95 49.33 -30.40
N ASP A 1228 21.04 50.51 -31.02
CA ASP A 1228 20.76 51.80 -30.37
C ASP A 1228 19.26 52.02 -30.14
N ARG A 1229 18.43 51.31 -30.90
CA ARG A 1229 16.97 51.39 -30.86
C ARG A 1229 16.35 50.02 -31.09
N LEU A 1230 15.52 49.57 -30.14
CA LEU A 1230 14.79 48.32 -30.17
C LEU A 1230 13.29 48.61 -30.30
N GLU A 1231 12.69 48.20 -31.42
CA GLU A 1231 11.23 48.20 -31.59
C GLU A 1231 10.66 46.84 -31.18
N THR A 1232 9.60 46.86 -30.38
CA THR A 1232 8.85 45.68 -29.93
C THR A 1232 7.36 45.90 -30.20
N ASN A 1233 6.55 44.85 -30.06
CA ASN A 1233 5.08 44.99 -30.16
C ASN A 1233 4.52 45.97 -29.10
N ASP A 1234 5.19 46.08 -27.96
CA ASP A 1234 4.74 46.82 -26.78
C ASP A 1234 5.32 48.24 -26.70
N GLY A 1235 6.20 48.63 -27.63
CA GLY A 1235 6.82 49.95 -27.66
C GLY A 1235 8.26 49.97 -28.17
N VAL A 1236 8.92 51.10 -27.96
CA VAL A 1236 10.31 51.35 -28.39
C VAL A 1236 11.19 51.58 -27.17
N ILE A 1237 12.37 50.95 -27.16
CA ILE A 1237 13.44 51.19 -26.19
C ILE A 1237 14.64 51.78 -26.92
N GLU A 1238 15.20 52.87 -26.43
CA GLU A 1238 16.39 53.52 -27.01
C GLU A 1238 17.52 53.51 -26.00
N CYS A 1239 18.75 53.18 -26.43
CA CYS A 1239 19.96 53.28 -25.64
C CYS A 1239 20.51 54.71 -25.74
N THR A 1240 20.68 55.38 -24.60
CA THR A 1240 21.42 56.65 -24.56
C THR A 1240 22.89 56.40 -24.28
N GLU A 1241 23.18 55.54 -23.30
CA GLU A 1241 24.53 55.16 -22.91
C GLU A 1241 24.50 53.84 -22.12
N PHE A 1242 25.41 52.92 -22.44
CA PHE A 1242 25.73 51.76 -21.61
C PHE A 1242 27.21 51.81 -21.24
N VAL A 1243 27.51 51.92 -19.95
CA VAL A 1243 28.89 51.89 -19.44
C VAL A 1243 29.15 50.53 -18.78
N ASP A 1244 30.04 49.74 -19.37
CA ASP A 1244 30.39 48.42 -18.84
C ASP A 1244 31.25 48.49 -17.57
N ALA A 1245 31.47 47.34 -16.93
CA ALA A 1245 32.31 47.21 -15.74
C ALA A 1245 33.78 47.63 -15.96
N ASN A 1246 34.25 47.70 -17.22
CA ASN A 1246 35.59 48.18 -17.58
C ASN A 1246 35.63 49.70 -17.84
N GLY A 1247 34.49 50.39 -17.80
CA GLY A 1247 34.36 51.82 -18.08
C GLY A 1247 34.30 52.16 -19.57
N ILE A 1248 34.01 51.19 -20.44
CA ILE A 1248 33.78 51.40 -21.87
C ILE A 1248 32.31 51.78 -22.07
N SER A 1249 32.06 52.85 -22.82
CA SER A 1249 30.73 53.36 -23.12
C SER A 1249 30.27 52.93 -24.52
N TYR A 1250 29.02 52.49 -24.63
CA TYR A 1250 28.35 52.01 -25.84
C TYR A 1250 27.03 52.76 -26.00
N ASP A 1251 26.68 53.16 -27.22
CA ASP A 1251 25.39 53.80 -27.55
C ASP A 1251 24.41 52.83 -28.24
N ASP A 1252 24.81 51.57 -28.43
CA ASP A 1252 24.07 50.55 -29.17
C ASP A 1252 23.81 49.27 -28.37
N TRP A 1253 23.78 49.31 -27.02
CA TRP A 1253 23.66 48.11 -26.16
C TRP A 1253 22.49 48.23 -25.19
N ILE A 1254 21.37 47.58 -25.53
CA ILE A 1254 20.14 47.56 -24.71
C ILE A 1254 20.05 46.24 -23.94
N PRO A 1255 19.91 46.23 -22.60
CA PRO A 1255 19.76 44.98 -21.85
C PRO A 1255 18.40 44.35 -22.12
N ALA A 1256 18.38 43.04 -22.30
CA ALA A 1256 17.14 42.29 -22.45
C ALA A 1256 16.43 42.21 -21.09
N ILE A 1257 15.31 42.92 -20.98
CA ILE A 1257 14.49 43.01 -19.77
C ILE A 1257 13.03 42.74 -20.10
N LYS A 1258 12.26 42.35 -19.09
CA LYS A 1258 10.80 42.23 -19.17
C LYS A 1258 10.16 42.96 -17.99
N LEU A 1259 9.24 43.88 -18.27
CA LEU A 1259 8.37 44.48 -17.25
C LEU A 1259 7.15 43.57 -17.10
N LEU A 1260 6.83 43.18 -15.86
CA LEU A 1260 5.79 42.21 -15.53
C LEU A 1260 4.82 42.84 -14.53
N SER A 1261 3.53 42.48 -14.65
CA SER A 1261 2.46 42.83 -13.70
C SER A 1261 2.19 41.73 -12.68
#